data_AF-A0A3D3UUS9-F1
#
_entry.id   AF-A0A3D3UUS9-F1
#
_cell.length_a   1.000
_cell.length_b   1.000
_cell.length_c   1.000
_cell.angle_alpha   90.00
_cell.angle_beta   90.00
_cell.angle_gamma   90.00
#
_symmetry.space_group_name_H-M   'P 1'
#
loop_
_entity.id
_entity.type
_entity.pdbx_description
1 polymer ?
#
loop_
_entity_poly.entity_id
_entity_poly.type
_entity_poly.pdbx_seq_one_letter_code
_entity_poly.pdbx_strand_id
1 'polypeptide(L)'
;MTNSRITPIRTDLAISDLQTQRTELRYKHNIPYLYNSLNIFMQKAGQIHKNLIWHGLPGYNEDMKQEKNLSTNDIILKTLILSSLLVLVLSIRLQAEQEQEKSDEQPYAYLFPAKFRKLTQHLQREDIKVRELREDIELDVEVYRIDRIVRDKKQGKEHRSFRLRTEHRQEKKRFKAGTILVKTDQKPSDKINELLAPTTKKKTIIRKLIRRLKAAEDYPIVILNSYVPITHGPVCPLEEERRFDKPITFETIYDPNDKVSFRGSPVSGLTWFQDGEHYLQVRDGRQYKVHAESGRSVLFFDPNELTEGLKSLPTIDEKTAESISKRIRLTMNPDRTAVLIDHENDLYYCTLDGKTAVRLTSTPEREELCSFDPNGTFVAFARDKDLYVVDIATQTERALTTDGGGLISNGQADWVYYEEIYGRRQKTYWWSPDSSAIAFMQFDDGPVNEFAVINNTDKKQKVEETPYPRAGEPNPNVRIGTVTTAGGPVRWVELDNYLEGTYLITGAGWMPDSKKIFFFVQDRTQTWLDFNTASKRGGQSTHLFRETTEAWIDVPDSPNFLPDGSFLLFSERTGWKHLYLYDKDGELRHAVTKGEWNARQLEHVDEEDSLIYITGTRDSHIAGNLYRVKIDGGKIKRLTKAPGDHRINISPNGRYFIDTWSNDSAPAKVTLYGINGKKIRTLDTNPVYNRQEYRFGTYEQFQIEMTDGFLLEASLLKPADFNRNKKYPVWFMTYGGPGSPTIRNTWSGGRARDHMLAQMGMLVFRCDPRSASGKGACSAWTAYKQLGVQELKDIKEAIEWLNDKPYVDDDRIGMSGHSYGGFMTAYALTHSELFAGGIA
;
A
#
# COMPACT_ATOMS: atom_id res chain seq x y z
N MET A 1 -33.66 -48.56 -11.45
CA MET A 1 -33.49 -49.81 -12.23
C MET A 1 -32.06 -49.84 -12.78
N THR A 2 -31.46 -51.03 -12.86
CA THR A 2 -30.25 -51.41 -13.66
C THR A 2 -29.13 -50.35 -13.86
N ASN A 3 -28.04 -50.40 -13.09
CA ASN A 3 -26.82 -51.21 -13.33
C ASN A 3 -26.01 -50.86 -14.60
N SER A 4 -24.86 -50.21 -14.39
CA SER A 4 -23.59 -50.61 -15.01
C SER A 4 -22.44 -50.40 -14.02
N ARG A 5 -21.66 -51.46 -13.77
CA ARG A 5 -20.60 -51.52 -12.75
C ARG A 5 -19.32 -50.84 -13.22
N ILE A 6 -18.49 -50.38 -12.28
CA ILE A 6 -17.08 -50.77 -12.11
C ILE A 6 -16.69 -50.52 -10.65
N THR A 7 -16.12 -51.53 -9.99
CA THR A 7 -15.58 -51.47 -8.61
C THR A 7 -14.04 -51.42 -8.65
N PRO A 8 -13.36 -50.99 -7.56
CA PRO A 8 -12.02 -50.39 -7.63
C PRO A 8 -10.87 -51.37 -7.35
N ILE A 9 -9.64 -50.93 -7.62
CA ILE A 9 -8.41 -51.61 -7.18
C ILE A 9 -7.52 -50.61 -6.43
N ARG A 10 -7.22 -50.93 -5.16
CA ARG A 10 -6.09 -50.40 -4.37
C ARG A 10 -4.78 -51.01 -4.88
N THR A 11 -3.67 -50.29 -4.76
CA THR A 11 -2.41 -50.87 -4.25
C THR A 11 -1.45 -49.78 -3.79
N ASP A 12 -0.87 -49.97 -2.60
CA ASP A 12 0.32 -49.27 -2.13
C ASP A 12 1.60 -49.97 -2.63
N LEU A 13 2.67 -49.18 -2.79
CA LEU A 13 4.09 -49.50 -2.56
C LEU A 13 4.65 -50.90 -2.93
N ALA A 14 5.52 -50.95 -3.96
CA ALA A 14 6.86 -51.57 -3.82
C ALA A 14 7.86 -51.15 -4.92
N ILE A 15 9.11 -50.97 -4.47
CA ILE A 15 10.38 -50.69 -5.14
C ILE A 15 10.73 -51.66 -6.30
N SER A 16 11.24 -51.16 -7.43
CA SER A 16 12.54 -51.59 -8.02
C SER A 16 13.00 -50.79 -9.26
N ASP A 17 14.32 -50.62 -9.34
CA ASP A 17 15.23 -50.34 -10.47
C ASP A 17 14.72 -49.86 -11.85
N LEU A 18 15.37 -48.79 -12.35
CA LEU A 18 15.81 -48.74 -13.75
C LEU A 18 17.19 -48.06 -13.88
N GLN A 19 18.10 -48.71 -14.61
CA GLN A 19 19.52 -48.34 -14.66
C GLN A 19 19.86 -47.25 -15.69
N THR A 20 20.87 -46.47 -15.32
CA THR A 20 21.47 -45.32 -16.01
C THR A 20 22.35 -45.70 -17.22
N GLN A 21 22.26 -44.95 -18.34
CA GLN A 21 23.41 -44.44 -19.14
C GLN A 21 22.92 -43.45 -20.23
N ARG A 22 23.37 -42.17 -20.23
CA ARG A 22 24.45 -41.54 -21.05
C ARG A 22 24.13 -41.43 -22.57
N THR A 23 24.44 -40.34 -23.31
CA THR A 23 25.29 -39.13 -23.15
C THR A 23 24.79 -38.03 -24.14
N GLU A 24 25.22 -36.75 -24.23
CA GLU A 24 26.18 -35.84 -23.55
C GLU A 24 25.62 -34.39 -23.73
N LEU A 25 25.84 -33.45 -22.79
CA LEU A 25 26.19 -32.06 -23.15
C LEU A 25 26.84 -31.26 -21.98
N ARG A 26 28.17 -31.38 -21.90
CA ARG A 26 29.17 -30.36 -21.51
C ARG A 26 28.83 -29.30 -20.45
N TYR A 27 29.22 -29.59 -19.19
CA TYR A 27 29.90 -28.60 -18.34
C TYR A 27 31.28 -29.15 -17.93
N LYS A 28 32.35 -28.62 -18.54
CA LYS A 28 33.73 -28.75 -18.06
C LYS A 28 34.30 -27.35 -17.94
N HIS A 29 34.78 -27.00 -16.75
CA HIS A 29 36.09 -26.40 -16.41
C HIS A 29 36.11 -26.09 -14.89
N ASN A 30 37.27 -26.23 -14.24
CA ASN A 30 37.57 -25.95 -12.80
C ASN A 30 37.45 -27.06 -11.73
N ILE A 31 37.24 -28.33 -12.08
CA ILE A 31 37.44 -29.46 -11.13
C ILE A 31 38.94 -29.75 -10.79
N PRO A 32 39.94 -29.52 -11.66
CA PRO A 32 41.36 -29.82 -11.34
C PRO A 32 41.98 -28.98 -10.21
N TYR A 33 41.44 -27.79 -9.91
CA TYR A 33 42.02 -26.90 -8.89
C TYR A 33 41.73 -27.37 -7.46
N LEU A 34 40.49 -27.78 -7.17
CA LEU A 34 40.08 -28.23 -5.83
C LEU A 34 40.87 -29.43 -5.33
N TYR A 35 41.17 -30.40 -6.21
CA TYR A 35 41.90 -31.62 -5.83
C TYR A 35 43.39 -31.35 -5.51
N ASN A 36 44.04 -30.45 -6.26
CA ASN A 36 45.42 -30.05 -5.98
C ASN A 36 45.52 -29.19 -4.71
N SER A 37 44.57 -28.28 -4.48
CA SER A 37 44.52 -27.49 -3.24
C SER A 37 44.35 -28.37 -2.00
N LEU A 38 43.51 -29.41 -2.05
CA LEU A 38 43.34 -30.36 -0.94
C LEU A 38 44.63 -31.15 -0.65
N ASN A 39 45.32 -31.65 -1.68
CA ASN A 39 46.58 -32.39 -1.52
C ASN A 39 47.71 -31.51 -0.94
N ILE A 40 47.83 -30.26 -1.39
CA ILE A 40 48.81 -29.30 -0.86
C ILE A 40 48.50 -28.95 0.60
N PHE A 41 47.22 -28.83 0.96
CA PHE A 41 46.78 -28.59 2.34
C PHE A 41 47.11 -29.78 3.25
N MET A 42 46.81 -31.02 2.82
CA MET A 42 47.13 -32.23 3.58
C MET A 42 48.64 -32.43 3.78
N GLN A 43 49.46 -32.14 2.76
CA GLN A 43 50.93 -32.17 2.90
C GLN A 43 51.45 -31.11 3.88
N LYS A 44 50.93 -29.88 3.84
CA LYS A 44 51.32 -28.82 4.79
C LYS A 44 50.86 -29.11 6.23
N ALA A 45 49.67 -29.67 6.42
CA ALA A 45 49.18 -30.10 7.73
C ALA A 45 50.07 -31.19 8.34
N GLY A 46 50.49 -32.18 7.55
CA GLY A 46 51.45 -33.20 7.97
C GLY A 46 52.84 -32.64 8.33
N GLN A 47 53.28 -31.58 7.64
CA GLN A 47 54.54 -30.89 7.95
C GLN A 47 54.46 -30.10 9.27
N ILE A 48 53.34 -29.43 9.53
CA ILE A 48 53.11 -28.65 10.76
C ILE A 48 53.02 -29.56 11.99
N HIS A 49 52.37 -30.73 11.86
CA HIS A 49 52.26 -31.70 12.95
C HIS A 49 53.63 -32.28 13.37
N LYS A 50 54.58 -32.46 12.44
CA LYS A 50 55.95 -32.89 12.78
C LYS A 50 56.75 -31.84 13.56
N ASN A 51 56.49 -30.55 13.34
CA ASN A 51 57.22 -29.47 14.02
C ASN A 51 56.68 -29.18 15.44
N LEU A 52 55.40 -29.46 15.70
CA LEU A 52 54.76 -29.23 17.00
C LEU A 52 55.10 -30.28 18.08
N ILE A 53 55.76 -31.39 17.72
CA ILE A 53 56.15 -32.46 18.67
C ILE A 53 57.55 -32.22 19.27
N TRP A 54 58.34 -31.26 18.76
CA TRP A 54 59.77 -31.12 19.11
C TRP A 54 60.18 -29.93 19.97
N HIS A 55 59.28 -28.97 20.26
CA HIS A 55 59.54 -27.89 21.20
C HIS A 55 58.39 -27.75 22.20
N GLY A 56 58.61 -28.28 23.41
CA GLY A 56 57.66 -28.20 24.51
C GLY A 56 57.62 -26.80 25.13
N LEU A 57 56.42 -26.35 25.48
CA LEU A 57 56.19 -25.24 26.41
C LEU A 57 55.58 -25.81 27.70
N PRO A 58 56.19 -25.56 28.88
CA PRO A 58 55.72 -26.12 30.14
C PRO A 58 54.63 -25.26 30.78
N GLY A 59 53.72 -25.90 31.52
CA GLY A 59 52.80 -25.21 32.44
C GLY A 59 51.33 -25.28 32.07
N TYR A 60 50.72 -26.46 32.23
CA TYR A 60 49.30 -26.56 32.56
C TYR A 60 49.15 -27.66 33.59
N ASN A 61 48.95 -27.27 34.85
CA ASN A 61 48.80 -28.21 35.97
C ASN A 61 47.34 -28.68 36.07
N GLU A 62 47.16 -29.83 36.71
CA GLU A 62 45.86 -30.47 36.86
C GLU A 62 44.88 -29.62 37.67
N ASP A 63 43.65 -29.44 37.15
CA ASP A 63 42.44 -29.71 37.94
C ASP A 63 41.19 -29.86 37.05
N MET A 64 40.24 -30.68 37.51
CA MET A 64 38.98 -31.11 36.88
C MET A 64 39.02 -32.32 35.93
N LYS A 65 39.12 -33.51 36.55
CA LYS A 65 38.38 -34.69 36.09
C LYS A 65 36.94 -34.62 36.62
N GLN A 66 35.94 -34.53 35.74
CA GLN A 66 34.85 -35.51 35.58
C GLN A 66 33.79 -35.05 34.55
N GLU A 67 33.07 -36.03 34.01
CA GLU A 67 31.88 -35.88 33.13
C GLU A 67 32.02 -35.22 31.74
N LYS A 68 32.73 -35.92 30.84
CA LYS A 68 32.09 -36.64 29.71
C LYS A 68 33.14 -37.37 28.87
N ASN A 69 32.92 -38.66 28.59
CA ASN A 69 33.75 -39.44 27.69
C ASN A 69 33.61 -38.94 26.24
N LEU A 70 34.49 -38.02 25.85
CA LEU A 70 34.84 -37.75 24.46
C LEU A 70 36.15 -38.48 24.19
N SER A 71 36.23 -39.26 23.11
CA SER A 71 37.49 -39.90 22.75
C SER A 71 38.55 -38.84 22.40
N THR A 72 39.83 -39.18 22.49
CA THR A 72 40.91 -38.28 22.03
C THR A 72 40.69 -37.83 20.58
N ASN A 73 40.09 -38.70 19.75
CA ASN A 73 39.71 -38.39 18.38
C ASN A 73 38.56 -37.38 18.29
N ASP A 74 37.57 -37.40 19.20
CA ASP A 74 36.48 -36.41 19.24
C ASP A 74 36.98 -35.03 19.68
N ILE A 75 37.92 -34.98 20.62
CA ILE A 75 38.57 -33.73 21.06
C ILE A 75 39.39 -33.16 19.90
N ILE A 76 40.18 -33.99 19.21
CA ILE A 76 40.92 -33.60 18.00
C ILE A 76 39.96 -33.12 16.89
N LEU A 77 38.87 -33.84 16.62
CA LEU A 77 37.90 -33.50 15.58
C LEU A 77 37.16 -32.18 15.90
N LYS A 78 36.72 -31.99 17.15
CA LYS A 78 36.11 -30.72 17.58
C LYS A 78 37.10 -29.57 17.54
N THR A 79 38.36 -29.79 17.90
CA THR A 79 39.42 -28.77 17.82
C THR A 79 39.75 -28.41 16.37
N LEU A 80 39.77 -29.40 15.46
CA LEU A 80 39.90 -29.18 14.01
C LEU A 80 38.70 -28.44 13.41
N ILE A 81 37.47 -28.76 13.84
CA ILE A 81 36.26 -28.06 13.40
C ILE A 81 36.25 -26.62 13.92
N LEU A 82 36.53 -26.39 15.21
CA LEU A 82 36.62 -25.06 15.81
C LEU A 82 37.72 -24.21 15.20
N SER A 83 38.91 -24.77 14.96
CA SER A 83 39.99 -24.04 14.27
C SER A 83 39.68 -23.81 12.79
N SER A 84 38.98 -24.71 12.11
CA SER A 84 38.52 -24.49 10.73
C SER A 84 37.43 -23.41 10.66
N LEU A 85 36.49 -23.38 11.62
CA LEU A 85 35.49 -22.32 11.77
C LEU A 85 36.13 -20.98 12.15
N LEU A 86 37.10 -20.98 13.06
CA LEU A 86 37.83 -19.77 13.43
C LEU A 86 38.65 -19.24 12.25
N VAL A 87 39.29 -20.11 11.46
CA VAL A 87 39.96 -19.73 10.21
C VAL A 87 38.98 -19.28 9.14
N LEU A 88 37.78 -19.86 9.06
CA LEU A 88 36.73 -19.40 8.14
C LEU A 88 36.19 -18.02 8.55
N VAL A 89 35.90 -17.81 9.83
CA VAL A 89 35.45 -16.52 10.38
C VAL A 89 36.56 -15.47 10.28
N LEU A 90 37.81 -15.82 10.57
CA LEU A 90 38.96 -14.94 10.34
C LEU A 90 39.21 -14.70 8.86
N SER A 91 38.92 -15.65 7.96
CA SER A 91 39.03 -15.42 6.51
C SER A 91 37.91 -14.53 5.99
N ILE A 92 36.67 -14.70 6.46
CA ILE A 92 35.55 -13.80 6.16
C ILE A 92 35.81 -12.41 6.73
N ARG A 93 36.39 -12.32 7.94
CA ARG A 93 36.76 -11.04 8.57
C ARG A 93 37.97 -10.39 7.89
N LEU A 94 39.00 -11.14 7.51
CA LEU A 94 40.10 -10.66 6.67
C LEU A 94 39.63 -10.32 5.25
N GLN A 95 38.57 -10.95 4.74
CA GLN A 95 38.01 -10.63 3.44
C GLN A 95 37.14 -9.36 3.52
N ALA A 96 36.42 -9.14 4.63
CA ALA A 96 35.74 -7.88 4.92
C ALA A 96 36.75 -6.74 5.21
N GLU A 97 37.80 -7.00 5.98
CA GLU A 97 38.88 -6.03 6.29
C GLU A 97 39.74 -5.77 5.04
N GLN A 98 39.98 -6.75 4.15
CA GLN A 98 40.63 -6.50 2.84
C GLN A 98 39.70 -5.85 1.80
N GLU A 99 38.39 -6.06 1.87
CA GLU A 99 37.40 -5.26 1.13
C GLU A 99 37.35 -3.80 1.65
N GLN A 100 37.80 -3.56 2.90
CA GLN A 100 37.84 -2.23 3.53
C GLN A 100 39.20 -1.53 3.43
N GLU A 101 40.33 -2.25 3.24
CA GLU A 101 41.68 -1.68 3.12
C GLU A 101 42.35 -1.82 1.73
N LYS A 102 41.67 -2.35 0.71
CA LYS A 102 42.17 -2.32 -0.68
C LYS A 102 41.10 -1.96 -1.72
N SER A 103 40.92 -0.65 -1.92
CA SER A 103 40.33 -0.13 -3.15
C SER A 103 41.04 1.15 -3.59
N ASP A 104 41.54 1.19 -4.84
CA ASP A 104 41.43 2.42 -5.63
C ASP A 104 39.91 2.61 -5.82
N GLU A 105 39.28 3.42 -4.97
CA GLU A 105 37.83 3.36 -4.70
C GLU A 105 36.97 3.31 -5.98
N GLN A 106 36.40 2.15 -6.26
CA GLN A 106 35.41 2.00 -7.32
C GLN A 106 34.11 2.68 -6.86
N PRO A 107 33.61 3.70 -7.58
CA PRO A 107 32.47 4.46 -7.10
C PRO A 107 31.17 3.66 -7.17
N TYR A 108 30.25 3.84 -6.21
CA TYR A 108 28.97 3.14 -6.18
C TYR A 108 28.16 3.25 -7.49
N ALA A 109 28.05 4.44 -8.09
CA ALA A 109 27.31 4.62 -9.34
C ALA A 109 27.75 5.82 -10.18
N TYR A 110 27.46 5.76 -11.49
CA TYR A 110 27.52 6.90 -12.41
C TYR A 110 26.12 7.43 -12.69
N LEU A 111 25.96 8.76 -12.71
CA LEU A 111 24.71 9.41 -13.11
C LEU A 111 24.90 10.32 -14.33
N PHE A 112 23.95 10.29 -15.28
CA PHE A 112 23.96 11.20 -16.42
C PHE A 112 22.56 11.58 -16.95
N PRO A 113 22.41 12.77 -17.55
CA PRO A 113 21.15 13.23 -18.14
C PRO A 113 20.55 12.32 -19.23
N ALA A 114 19.23 12.09 -19.16
CA ALA A 114 18.43 11.30 -20.12
C ALA A 114 18.64 11.66 -21.61
N LYS A 115 18.99 12.92 -21.91
CA LYS A 115 19.27 13.41 -23.26
C LYS A 115 20.39 12.65 -23.98
N PHE A 116 21.23 11.92 -23.26
CA PHE A 116 22.26 11.04 -23.83
C PHE A 116 21.71 9.65 -24.19
N ARG A 117 20.51 9.57 -24.82
CA ARG A 117 19.85 8.31 -25.22
C ARG A 117 20.77 7.32 -25.95
N LYS A 118 21.70 7.80 -26.78
CA LYS A 118 22.68 6.94 -27.48
C LYS A 118 23.66 6.24 -26.51
N LEU A 119 24.00 6.87 -25.39
CA LEU A 119 24.80 6.25 -24.33
C LEU A 119 23.99 5.18 -23.59
N THR A 120 22.76 5.50 -23.15
CA THR A 120 21.83 4.55 -22.53
C THR A 120 21.67 3.29 -23.39
N GLN A 121 21.34 3.47 -24.67
CA GLN A 121 21.14 2.37 -25.62
C GLN A 121 22.43 1.60 -25.94
N HIS A 122 23.61 2.24 -25.90
CA HIS A 122 24.87 1.52 -26.04
C HIS A 122 25.10 0.63 -24.83
N LEU A 123 24.99 1.17 -23.61
CA LEU A 123 25.16 0.40 -22.38
C LEU A 123 24.23 -0.81 -22.31
N GLN A 124 22.94 -0.66 -22.68
CA GLN A 124 22.00 -1.78 -22.79
C GLN A 124 22.51 -2.87 -23.75
N ARG A 125 22.99 -2.51 -24.94
CA ARG A 125 23.56 -3.46 -25.93
C ARG A 125 24.87 -4.12 -25.46
N GLU A 126 25.58 -3.51 -24.52
CA GLU A 126 26.79 -4.07 -23.91
C GLU A 126 26.49 -4.94 -22.67
N ASP A 127 25.22 -5.30 -22.44
CA ASP A 127 24.68 -6.06 -21.28
C ASP A 127 24.90 -5.39 -19.91
N ILE A 128 24.99 -4.06 -19.90
CA ILE A 128 25.09 -3.26 -18.67
C ILE A 128 23.69 -2.86 -18.22
N LYS A 129 23.28 -3.23 -16.99
CA LYS A 129 21.97 -2.86 -16.45
C LYS A 129 21.93 -1.37 -16.19
N VAL A 130 21.05 -0.69 -16.91
CA VAL A 130 20.81 0.74 -16.77
C VAL A 130 19.48 0.99 -16.05
N ARG A 131 19.48 1.93 -15.11
CA ARG A 131 18.29 2.37 -14.35
C ARG A 131 17.99 3.83 -14.64
N GLU A 132 16.75 4.24 -14.40
CA GLU A 132 16.36 5.64 -14.39
C GLU A 132 15.82 6.04 -13.03
N LEU A 133 16.18 7.24 -12.57
CA LEU A 133 15.60 7.83 -11.38
C LEU A 133 14.11 8.12 -11.64
N ARG A 134 13.24 7.70 -10.74
CA ARG A 134 11.80 7.98 -10.80
C ARG A 134 11.42 9.23 -10.01
N GLU A 135 12.32 9.73 -9.17
CA GLU A 135 12.15 10.94 -8.37
C GLU A 135 13.14 12.05 -8.73
N ASP A 136 12.79 13.29 -8.38
CA ASP A 136 13.74 14.40 -8.25
C ASP A 136 14.40 14.29 -6.86
N ILE A 137 15.74 14.33 -6.79
CA ILE A 137 16.49 14.12 -5.54
C ILE A 137 17.80 14.92 -5.50
N GLU A 138 18.17 15.43 -4.34
CA GLU A 138 19.49 16.01 -4.06
C GLU A 138 20.47 14.93 -3.58
N LEU A 139 21.64 14.88 -4.19
CA LEU A 139 22.71 13.93 -3.85
C LEU A 139 24.02 14.70 -3.69
N ASP A 140 24.87 14.24 -2.78
CA ASP A 140 26.29 14.59 -2.76
C ASP A 140 26.98 13.77 -3.86
N VAL A 141 27.64 14.43 -4.80
CA VAL A 141 28.28 13.79 -5.96
C VAL A 141 29.64 14.41 -6.25
N GLU A 142 30.51 13.61 -6.86
CA GLU A 142 31.77 14.08 -7.38
C GLU A 142 31.59 14.55 -8.84
N VAL A 143 31.92 15.81 -9.08
CA VAL A 143 31.81 16.47 -10.39
C VAL A 143 33.21 16.76 -10.92
N TYR A 144 33.48 16.25 -12.12
CA TYR A 144 34.77 16.43 -12.79
C TYR A 144 34.69 17.58 -13.79
N ARG A 145 35.54 18.59 -13.66
CA ARG A 145 35.74 19.64 -14.66
C ARG A 145 36.76 19.17 -15.71
N ILE A 146 36.57 19.54 -16.97
CA ILE A 146 37.53 19.21 -18.04
C ILE A 146 38.50 20.37 -18.25
N ASP A 147 39.71 20.28 -17.72
CA ASP A 147 40.71 21.36 -17.87
C ASP A 147 41.30 21.34 -19.29
N ARG A 148 41.61 20.13 -19.80
CA ARG A 148 42.23 19.97 -21.11
C ARG A 148 41.88 18.63 -21.77
N ILE A 149 41.59 18.69 -23.07
CA ILE A 149 41.42 17.51 -23.93
C ILE A 149 42.74 17.21 -24.65
N VAL A 150 43.44 16.15 -24.23
CA VAL A 150 44.72 15.72 -24.81
C VAL A 150 44.45 14.69 -25.90
N ARG A 151 44.84 14.96 -27.14
CA ARG A 151 44.67 14.04 -28.28
C ARG A 151 45.98 13.29 -28.53
N ASP A 152 45.90 11.98 -28.74
CA ASP A 152 47.07 11.18 -29.09
C ASP A 152 47.55 11.51 -30.53
N LYS A 153 48.86 11.41 -30.78
CA LYS A 153 49.46 11.71 -32.10
C LYS A 153 49.23 10.54 -33.08
N LYS A 154 49.13 10.85 -34.38
CA LYS A 154 48.84 9.90 -35.47
C LYS A 154 49.80 8.69 -35.50
N GLN A 155 49.24 7.48 -35.56
CA GLN A 155 49.72 6.36 -36.36
C GLN A 155 48.51 5.65 -37.00
N GLY A 156 48.54 5.37 -38.29
CA GLY A 156 47.50 4.59 -38.99
C GLY A 156 46.16 5.31 -39.28
N LYS A 157 45.38 4.73 -40.20
CA LYS A 157 44.00 5.15 -40.54
C LYS A 157 42.97 4.47 -39.62
N GLU A 158 43.06 4.64 -38.30
CA GLU A 158 41.89 4.35 -37.45
C GLU A 158 41.87 5.14 -36.14
N HIS A 159 40.66 5.51 -35.74
CA HIS A 159 40.23 6.09 -34.46
C HIS A 159 41.14 7.08 -33.69
N ARG A 160 40.73 8.36 -33.66
CA ARG A 160 41.31 9.40 -32.77
C ARG A 160 40.93 9.18 -31.30
N SER A 161 41.73 8.45 -30.55
CA SER A 161 41.67 8.44 -29.08
C SER A 161 42.04 9.81 -28.49
N PHE A 162 41.53 10.07 -27.29
CA PHE A 162 41.93 11.21 -26.48
C PHE A 162 41.82 10.84 -25.00
N ARG A 163 42.50 11.64 -24.17
CA ARG A 163 42.46 11.65 -22.71
C ARG A 163 41.93 12.99 -22.22
N LEU A 164 41.24 12.97 -21.09
CA LEU A 164 40.84 14.19 -20.39
C LEU A 164 41.84 14.41 -19.25
N ARG A 165 42.35 15.63 -19.12
CA ARG A 165 42.86 16.13 -17.84
C ARG A 165 41.68 16.82 -17.14
N THR A 166 41.47 16.45 -15.89
CA THR A 166 40.30 16.84 -15.12
C THR A 166 40.66 17.09 -13.66
N GLU A 167 40.13 18.16 -13.10
CA GLU A 167 40.02 18.39 -11.66
C GLU A 167 38.63 17.95 -11.18
N HIS A 168 38.52 17.43 -9.96
CA HIS A 168 37.25 17.00 -9.37
C HIS A 168 36.89 17.85 -8.14
N ARG A 169 35.60 17.91 -7.83
CA ARG A 169 35.06 18.54 -6.62
C ARG A 169 33.85 17.75 -6.11
N GLN A 170 33.65 17.75 -4.80
CA GLN A 170 32.37 17.33 -4.21
C GLN A 170 31.34 18.45 -4.36
N GLU A 171 30.13 18.12 -4.78
CA GLU A 171 29.04 19.07 -5.05
C GLU A 171 27.70 18.47 -4.61
N LYS A 172 26.92 19.23 -3.82
CA LYS A 172 25.50 18.93 -3.61
C LYS A 172 24.72 19.33 -4.84
N LYS A 173 24.11 18.35 -5.52
CA LYS A 173 23.47 18.55 -6.82
C LYS A 173 22.08 17.92 -6.85
N ARG A 174 21.10 18.66 -7.38
CA ARG A 174 19.74 18.16 -7.56
C ARG A 174 19.56 17.52 -8.93
N PHE A 175 19.25 16.23 -8.93
CA PHE A 175 18.90 15.44 -10.10
C PHE A 175 17.39 15.45 -10.33
N LYS A 176 16.99 15.20 -11.57
CA LYS A 176 15.60 15.13 -11.98
C LYS A 176 15.22 13.70 -12.29
N ALA A 177 13.94 13.37 -12.11
CA ALA A 177 13.41 12.11 -12.60
C ALA A 177 13.69 11.96 -14.11
N GLY A 178 13.99 10.74 -14.54
CA GLY A 178 14.55 10.41 -15.85
C GLY A 178 16.08 10.49 -15.94
N THR A 179 16.79 11.04 -14.94
CA THR A 179 18.27 10.90 -14.88
C THR A 179 18.65 9.43 -14.89
N ILE A 180 19.64 9.08 -15.71
CA ILE A 180 20.13 7.71 -15.86
C ILE A 180 21.12 7.41 -14.73
N LEU A 181 21.00 6.23 -14.15
CA LEU A 181 21.82 5.68 -13.08
C LEU A 181 22.41 4.34 -13.54
N VAL A 182 23.73 4.19 -13.40
CA VAL A 182 24.45 2.93 -13.66
C VAL A 182 25.25 2.60 -12.41
N LYS A 183 24.77 1.62 -11.63
CA LYS A 183 25.55 1.07 -10.51
C LYS A 183 26.78 0.33 -11.05
N THR A 184 27.84 0.25 -10.27
CA THR A 184 29.10 -0.38 -10.68
C THR A 184 29.30 -1.79 -10.10
N ASP A 185 28.42 -2.21 -9.18
CA ASP A 185 28.29 -3.52 -8.53
C ASP A 185 27.84 -4.67 -9.46
N GLN A 186 28.04 -4.51 -10.76
CA GLN A 186 27.59 -5.41 -11.81
C GLN A 186 28.70 -5.68 -12.82
N LYS A 187 28.68 -6.89 -13.40
CA LYS A 187 29.60 -7.28 -14.47
C LYS A 187 29.10 -6.74 -15.82
N PRO A 188 29.98 -6.31 -16.74
CA PRO A 188 31.43 -6.14 -16.59
C PRO A 188 31.82 -4.76 -16.01
N SER A 189 32.27 -4.73 -14.76
CA SER A 189 32.62 -3.51 -14.00
C SER A 189 33.71 -2.66 -14.68
N ASP A 190 34.79 -3.30 -15.15
CA ASP A 190 35.91 -2.62 -15.83
C ASP A 190 35.45 -1.81 -17.06
N LYS A 191 34.48 -2.35 -17.80
CA LYS A 191 33.90 -1.75 -19.02
C LYS A 191 33.03 -0.55 -18.68
N ILE A 192 32.28 -0.61 -17.57
CA ILE A 192 31.51 0.52 -17.05
C ILE A 192 32.46 1.67 -16.71
N ASN A 193 33.53 1.36 -15.98
CA ASN A 193 34.57 2.34 -15.65
C ASN A 193 35.25 2.88 -16.92
N GLU A 194 35.71 2.03 -17.84
CA GLU A 194 36.35 2.44 -19.11
C GLU A 194 35.49 3.45 -19.89
N LEU A 195 34.19 3.15 -20.06
CA LEU A 195 33.25 3.96 -20.83
C LEU A 195 32.83 5.25 -20.11
N LEU A 196 32.53 5.18 -18.81
CA LEU A 196 31.87 6.26 -18.07
C LEU A 196 32.86 7.13 -17.29
N ALA A 197 33.84 6.54 -16.59
CA ALA A 197 34.70 7.25 -15.65
C ALA A 197 35.46 8.41 -16.31
N PRO A 198 35.52 9.61 -15.71
CA PRO A 198 36.12 10.80 -16.30
C PRO A 198 37.60 10.63 -16.69
N THR A 199 38.36 9.86 -15.90
CA THR A 199 39.82 9.75 -15.90
C THR A 199 40.43 8.69 -16.83
N THR A 200 39.63 7.88 -17.52
CA THR A 200 40.14 6.71 -18.28
C THR A 200 41.00 7.06 -19.49
N LYS A 201 42.01 6.22 -19.74
CA LYS A 201 43.16 6.53 -20.61
C LYS A 201 42.86 6.46 -22.13
N LYS A 202 41.71 5.97 -22.60
CA LYS A 202 41.37 5.85 -24.04
C LYS A 202 39.87 6.07 -24.34
N LYS A 203 39.45 7.31 -24.55
CA LYS A 203 38.02 7.66 -24.72
C LYS A 203 37.49 7.68 -26.16
N THR A 204 37.57 6.56 -26.87
CA THR A 204 37.22 6.51 -28.30
C THR A 204 35.71 6.59 -28.58
N ILE A 205 34.90 5.85 -27.82
CA ILE A 205 33.46 5.68 -28.08
C ILE A 205 32.63 6.82 -27.46
N ILE A 206 32.93 7.22 -26.22
CA ILE A 206 32.13 8.17 -25.44
C ILE A 206 31.90 9.52 -26.14
N ARG A 207 32.86 9.97 -26.97
CA ARG A 207 32.74 11.21 -27.80
C ARG A 207 31.75 11.09 -28.96
N LYS A 208 31.43 9.89 -29.43
CA LYS A 208 30.35 9.65 -30.41
C LYS A 208 28.97 9.68 -29.71
N LEU A 209 28.91 9.21 -28.46
CA LEU A 209 27.68 9.07 -27.68
C LEU A 209 27.27 10.36 -26.96
N ILE A 210 28.25 11.13 -26.48
CA ILE A 210 28.10 12.41 -25.81
C ILE A 210 28.56 13.55 -26.73
N ARG A 211 27.62 14.36 -27.22
CA ARG A 211 27.91 15.41 -28.22
C ARG A 211 28.66 16.60 -27.60
N ARG A 212 29.89 16.84 -28.06
CA ARG A 212 30.78 17.99 -27.74
C ARG A 212 31.15 18.12 -26.25
N LEU A 213 32.07 17.28 -25.78
CA LEU A 213 32.93 17.63 -24.63
C LEU A 213 33.82 18.84 -25.01
N LYS A 214 33.94 19.82 -24.11
CA LYS A 214 34.84 20.98 -24.25
C LYS A 214 35.74 21.12 -23.01
N ALA A 215 36.82 21.87 -23.15
CA ALA A 215 37.58 22.34 -21.99
C ALA A 215 36.82 23.45 -21.25
N ALA A 216 37.15 23.63 -19.97
CA ALA A 216 36.51 24.51 -18.98
C ALA A 216 35.05 24.18 -18.59
N GLU A 217 34.41 23.19 -19.21
CA GLU A 217 33.07 22.68 -18.88
C GLU A 217 33.13 21.46 -17.94
N ASP A 218 32.06 21.22 -17.19
CA ASP A 218 31.89 19.98 -16.40
C ASP A 218 31.69 18.77 -17.33
N TYR A 219 32.28 17.65 -16.95
CA TYR A 219 32.04 16.35 -17.56
C TYR A 219 30.59 15.91 -17.25
N PRO A 220 29.81 15.52 -18.26
CA PRO A 220 28.36 15.38 -18.12
C PRO A 220 27.90 14.07 -17.45
N ILE A 221 28.83 13.21 -17.04
CA ILE A 221 28.59 12.07 -16.16
C ILE A 221 29.21 12.44 -14.81
N VAL A 222 28.43 12.38 -13.75
CA VAL A 222 28.88 12.60 -12.37
C VAL A 222 29.02 11.26 -11.65
N ILE A 223 29.74 11.26 -10.54
CA ILE A 223 30.00 10.07 -9.75
C ILE A 223 29.26 10.17 -8.42
N LEU A 224 28.59 9.10 -8.01
CA LEU A 224 28.05 8.90 -6.67
C LEU A 224 28.93 7.86 -6.00
N ASN A 225 29.69 8.28 -4.98
CA ASN A 225 30.75 7.44 -4.40
C ASN A 225 30.20 6.38 -3.44
N SER A 226 29.14 6.69 -2.67
CA SER A 226 28.52 5.81 -1.67
C SER A 226 27.08 5.42 -2.01
N TYR A 227 26.58 4.35 -1.37
CA TYR A 227 25.17 3.95 -1.47
C TYR A 227 24.24 5.05 -0.97
N VAL A 228 23.23 5.38 -1.77
CA VAL A 228 22.08 6.20 -1.35
C VAL A 228 20.80 5.47 -1.75
N PRO A 229 19.78 5.37 -0.87
CA PRO A 229 18.47 4.81 -1.18
C PRO A 229 17.70 5.75 -2.12
N ILE A 230 17.49 5.35 -3.38
CA ILE A 230 16.87 6.19 -4.42
C ILE A 230 15.73 5.44 -5.13
N THR A 231 14.60 6.11 -5.33
CA THR A 231 13.47 5.59 -6.11
C THR A 231 13.86 5.52 -7.59
N HIS A 232 14.12 4.32 -8.11
CA HIS A 232 14.54 4.10 -9.50
C HIS A 232 13.84 2.91 -10.18
N GLY A 233 13.71 2.96 -11.51
CA GLY A 233 13.13 1.90 -12.34
C GLY A 233 14.10 1.37 -13.40
N PRO A 234 13.73 0.31 -14.14
CA PRO A 234 14.38 0.01 -15.42
C PRO A 234 14.13 1.16 -16.41
N VAL A 235 15.12 1.42 -17.27
CA VAL A 235 14.91 2.30 -18.44
C VAL A 235 13.95 1.65 -19.45
N CYS A 236 13.45 2.43 -20.40
CA CYS A 236 12.78 1.88 -21.58
C CYS A 236 13.67 0.79 -22.25
N PRO A 237 13.15 -0.42 -22.50
CA PRO A 237 13.86 -1.44 -23.28
C PRO A 237 14.25 -0.94 -24.67
N LEU A 238 15.22 -1.61 -25.29
CA LEU A 238 15.64 -1.30 -26.66
C LEU A 238 14.48 -1.50 -27.65
N GLU A 239 14.64 -0.99 -28.87
CA GLU A 239 13.59 -1.12 -29.89
C GLU A 239 13.60 -2.52 -30.50
N GLU A 240 14.79 -3.05 -30.72
CA GLU A 240 15.06 -4.44 -31.13
C GLU A 240 14.69 -5.51 -30.08
N GLU A 241 14.53 -5.15 -28.80
CA GLU A 241 14.10 -6.06 -27.73
C GLU A 241 12.57 -6.13 -27.60
N ARG A 242 11.86 -5.10 -28.07
CA ARG A 242 10.41 -4.97 -27.89
C ARG A 242 9.67 -5.69 -29.02
N ARG A 243 8.68 -6.50 -28.63
CA ARG A 243 7.71 -7.08 -29.56
C ARG A 243 6.47 -6.23 -29.52
N PHE A 244 6.28 -5.39 -30.54
CA PHE A 244 5.10 -4.55 -30.69
C PHE A 244 3.87 -5.36 -31.09
N ASP A 245 2.70 -4.72 -31.06
CA ASP A 245 1.43 -5.27 -31.52
C ASP A 245 1.02 -6.60 -30.86
N LYS A 246 1.34 -6.80 -29.58
CA LYS A 246 0.83 -7.93 -28.79
C LYS A 246 -0.66 -7.77 -28.49
N PRO A 247 -1.44 -8.87 -28.53
CA PRO A 247 -2.79 -8.88 -27.97
C PRO A 247 -2.75 -8.83 -26.43
N ILE A 248 -3.84 -8.36 -25.82
CA ILE A 248 -4.11 -8.41 -24.39
C ILE A 248 -5.09 -9.57 -24.19
N THR A 249 -4.57 -10.71 -23.76
CA THR A 249 -5.33 -11.97 -23.62
C THR A 249 -5.71 -12.23 -22.16
N PHE A 250 -6.42 -13.33 -21.89
CA PHE A 250 -6.71 -13.77 -20.52
C PHE A 250 -5.42 -14.01 -19.72
N GLU A 251 -4.46 -14.72 -20.31
CA GLU A 251 -3.14 -15.03 -19.74
C GLU A 251 -2.35 -13.75 -19.44
N THR A 252 -2.46 -12.75 -20.32
CA THR A 252 -1.82 -11.42 -20.12
C THR A 252 -2.24 -10.75 -18.80
N ILE A 253 -3.44 -11.04 -18.31
CA ILE A 253 -4.01 -10.46 -17.08
C ILE A 253 -3.91 -11.40 -15.88
N TYR A 254 -4.19 -12.69 -16.10
CA TYR A 254 -4.48 -13.65 -15.03
C TYR A 254 -3.43 -14.76 -14.86
N ASP A 255 -2.46 -14.90 -15.76
CA ASP A 255 -1.42 -15.93 -15.59
C ASP A 255 -0.60 -15.65 -14.31
N PRO A 256 -0.43 -16.64 -13.41
CA PRO A 256 0.26 -16.40 -12.14
C PRO A 256 1.74 -16.03 -12.30
N ASN A 257 2.38 -16.45 -13.39
CA ASN A 257 3.81 -16.28 -13.67
C ASN A 257 4.07 -15.14 -14.67
N ASP A 258 3.27 -15.04 -15.74
CA ASP A 258 3.53 -14.18 -16.91
C ASP A 258 2.62 -12.94 -17.02
N LYS A 259 1.73 -12.68 -16.06
CA LYS A 259 0.84 -11.49 -16.07
C LYS A 259 1.58 -10.16 -16.18
N VAL A 260 0.99 -9.25 -16.95
CA VAL A 260 1.59 -7.95 -17.29
C VAL A 260 0.94 -6.82 -16.47
N SER A 261 1.70 -6.23 -15.56
CA SER A 261 1.22 -5.05 -14.81
C SER A 261 1.24 -3.79 -15.66
N PHE A 262 0.09 -3.42 -16.23
CA PHE A 262 -0.13 -2.11 -16.84
C PHE A 262 -0.38 -0.98 -15.81
N ARG A 263 -0.40 -1.28 -14.51
CA ARG A 263 -0.51 -0.26 -13.44
C ARG A 263 0.84 0.43 -13.14
N GLY A 264 1.95 -0.23 -13.49
CA GLY A 264 3.26 0.12 -12.96
C GLY A 264 3.37 -0.22 -11.48
N SER A 265 4.21 0.53 -10.76
CA SER A 265 4.46 0.36 -9.33
C SER A 265 4.67 1.71 -8.62
N PRO A 266 3.67 2.62 -8.63
CA PRO A 266 3.82 3.94 -8.05
C PRO A 266 4.09 3.86 -6.54
N VAL A 267 4.99 4.70 -6.04
CA VAL A 267 5.21 4.91 -4.60
C VAL A 267 3.88 5.18 -3.91
N SER A 268 3.65 4.54 -2.77
CA SER A 268 2.39 4.60 -2.03
C SER A 268 2.63 4.34 -0.54
N GLY A 269 1.62 4.59 0.30
CA GLY A 269 1.74 4.42 1.75
C GLY A 269 2.70 5.42 2.40
N LEU A 270 2.90 6.59 1.80
CA LEU A 270 3.73 7.65 2.38
C LEU A 270 3.02 8.23 3.60
N THR A 271 3.71 8.26 4.74
CA THR A 271 3.15 8.69 6.03
C THR A 271 4.02 9.79 6.62
N TRP A 272 3.45 10.96 6.87
CA TRP A 272 4.19 12.09 7.42
C TRP A 272 4.62 11.87 8.88
N PHE A 273 5.73 12.50 9.26
CA PHE A 273 6.08 12.79 10.65
C PHE A 273 5.40 14.08 11.10
N GLN A 274 5.25 14.27 12.42
CA GLN A 274 4.65 15.49 12.99
C GLN A 274 5.47 16.76 12.71
N ASP A 275 6.77 16.62 12.41
CA ASP A 275 7.59 17.73 11.91
C ASP A 275 7.06 18.31 10.58
N GLY A 276 6.32 17.52 9.81
CA GLY A 276 5.79 17.83 8.49
C GLY A 276 6.85 18.25 7.46
N GLU A 277 8.12 17.94 7.72
CA GLU A 277 9.25 18.05 6.79
C GLU A 277 9.67 16.69 6.27
N HIS A 278 9.28 15.61 6.96
CA HIS A 278 9.67 14.25 6.62
C HIS A 278 8.47 13.32 6.48
N TYR A 279 8.62 12.29 5.65
CA TYR A 279 7.68 11.19 5.55
C TYR A 279 8.41 9.84 5.49
N LEU A 280 7.75 8.78 5.93
CA LEU A 280 8.19 7.40 5.74
C LEU A 280 7.98 6.94 4.30
N GLN A 281 9.01 6.34 3.71
CA GLN A 281 8.95 5.69 2.40
C GLN A 281 9.70 4.37 2.43
N VAL A 282 9.16 3.36 1.73
CA VAL A 282 9.90 2.12 1.45
C VAL A 282 10.84 2.34 0.25
N ARG A 283 12.13 2.09 0.43
CA ARG A 283 13.16 2.08 -0.63
C ARG A 283 13.99 0.80 -0.45
N ASP A 284 14.30 0.10 -1.54
CA ASP A 284 15.07 -1.16 -1.53
C ASP A 284 14.65 -2.16 -0.43
N GLY A 285 13.35 -2.27 -0.17
CA GLY A 285 12.74 -3.18 0.82
C GLY A 285 12.78 -2.70 2.28
N ARG A 286 13.41 -1.57 2.59
CA ARG A 286 13.53 -1.02 3.97
C ARG A 286 12.77 0.31 4.11
N GLN A 287 12.40 0.68 5.34
CA GLN A 287 11.79 1.98 5.63
C GLN A 287 12.87 3.07 5.81
N TYR A 288 12.61 4.23 5.21
CA TYR A 288 13.47 5.42 5.30
C TYR A 288 12.66 6.64 5.72
N LYS A 289 13.24 7.48 6.60
CA LYS A 289 12.75 8.83 6.89
C LYS A 289 13.28 9.75 5.79
N VAL A 290 12.39 10.21 4.91
CA VAL A 290 12.73 11.00 3.72
C VAL A 290 12.38 12.47 3.94
N HIS A 291 13.34 13.37 3.74
CA HIS A 291 13.11 14.81 3.77
C HIS A 291 12.35 15.27 2.51
N ALA A 292 11.30 16.06 2.69
CA ALA A 292 10.30 16.33 1.67
C ALA A 292 10.86 17.10 0.47
N GLU A 293 11.56 18.21 0.66
CA GLU A 293 12.03 19.01 -0.47
C GLU A 293 13.21 18.38 -1.23
N SER A 294 14.19 17.86 -0.49
CA SER A 294 15.47 17.38 -1.04
C SER A 294 15.44 15.92 -1.48
N GLY A 295 14.60 15.07 -0.87
CA GLY A 295 14.58 13.63 -1.11
C GLY A 295 15.75 12.83 -0.52
N ARG A 296 16.67 13.52 0.18
CA ARG A 296 17.68 12.88 1.04
C ARG A 296 16.95 12.15 2.17
N SER A 297 17.49 11.01 2.59
CA SER A 297 16.80 10.15 3.55
C SER A 297 17.77 9.31 4.36
N VAL A 298 17.44 9.08 5.62
CA VAL A 298 18.15 8.17 6.53
C VAL A 298 17.32 6.91 6.75
N LEU A 299 17.98 5.79 7.05
CA LEU A 299 17.30 4.56 7.45
C LEU A 299 16.45 4.87 8.68
N PHE A 300 15.20 4.40 8.71
CA PHE A 300 14.28 4.78 9.80
C PHE A 300 14.61 4.06 11.12
N PHE A 301 14.95 2.77 11.05
CA PHE A 301 15.51 1.95 12.14
C PHE A 301 16.38 0.85 11.52
N ASP A 302 17.34 0.29 12.26
CA ASP A 302 18.05 -0.91 11.82
C ASP A 302 17.25 -2.17 12.24
N PRO A 303 16.80 -3.01 11.28
CA PRO A 303 16.19 -4.31 11.61
C PRO A 303 17.06 -5.20 12.50
N ASN A 304 18.39 -5.03 12.51
CA ASN A 304 19.27 -5.81 13.37
C ASN A 304 19.10 -5.44 14.86
N GLU A 305 19.00 -4.15 15.19
CA GLU A 305 18.79 -3.68 16.57
C GLU A 305 17.45 -4.22 17.12
N LEU A 306 16.37 -4.09 16.34
CA LEU A 306 15.07 -4.67 16.68
C LEU A 306 15.12 -6.21 16.78
N THR A 307 15.93 -6.89 15.96
CA THR A 307 16.09 -8.36 16.02
C THR A 307 16.78 -8.80 17.30
N GLU A 308 17.85 -8.13 17.73
CA GLU A 308 18.53 -8.44 18.99
C GLU A 308 17.66 -8.12 20.21
N GLY A 309 16.88 -7.03 20.17
CA GLY A 309 15.87 -6.74 21.18
C GLY A 309 14.85 -7.88 21.30
N LEU A 310 14.26 -8.32 20.18
CA LEU A 310 13.28 -9.40 20.18
C LEU A 310 13.87 -10.75 20.59
N LYS A 311 15.11 -11.08 20.21
CA LYS A 311 15.82 -12.30 20.63
C LYS A 311 16.09 -12.38 22.14
N SER A 312 15.99 -11.27 22.87
CA SER A 312 16.09 -11.29 24.34
C SER A 312 14.85 -11.87 25.02
N LEU A 313 13.72 -11.99 24.31
CA LEU A 313 12.47 -12.54 24.82
C LEU A 313 12.45 -14.08 24.71
N PRO A 314 12.25 -14.83 25.80
CA PRO A 314 12.32 -16.30 25.79
C PRO A 314 11.34 -17.01 24.85
N THR A 315 10.27 -16.34 24.43
CA THR A 315 9.23 -16.87 23.53
C THR A 315 9.47 -16.55 22.05
N ILE A 316 10.46 -15.73 21.69
CA ILE A 316 10.71 -15.35 20.29
C ILE A 316 12.04 -15.95 19.81
N ASP A 317 11.97 -16.93 18.90
CA ASP A 317 13.17 -17.49 18.29
C ASP A 317 13.84 -16.51 17.29
N GLU A 318 15.12 -16.75 16.98
CA GLU A 318 15.91 -15.88 16.09
C GLU A 318 15.29 -15.72 14.70
N LYS A 319 14.71 -16.80 14.15
CA LYS A 319 14.07 -16.79 12.83
C LYS A 319 12.81 -15.91 12.83
N THR A 320 12.07 -15.91 13.93
CA THR A 320 10.84 -15.15 14.14
C THR A 320 11.16 -13.68 14.40
N ALA A 321 12.15 -13.39 15.25
CA ALA A 321 12.70 -12.04 15.45
C ALA A 321 13.15 -11.42 14.11
N GLU A 322 13.96 -12.15 13.33
CA GLU A 322 14.36 -11.71 11.99
C GLU A 322 13.15 -11.46 11.07
N SER A 323 12.16 -12.35 11.10
CA SER A 323 10.95 -12.23 10.26
C SER A 323 10.13 -10.98 10.62
N ILE A 324 9.98 -10.69 11.91
CA ILE A 324 9.26 -9.52 12.44
C ILE A 324 10.01 -8.24 12.07
N SER A 325 11.31 -8.15 12.37
CA SER A 325 12.10 -6.93 12.14
C SER A 325 12.23 -6.54 10.67
N LYS A 326 12.09 -7.52 9.76
CA LYS A 326 12.09 -7.30 8.30
C LYS A 326 10.71 -6.90 7.74
N ARG A 327 9.65 -6.81 8.56
CA ARG A 327 8.30 -6.40 8.11
C ARG A 327 8.28 -4.93 7.68
N ILE A 328 7.68 -4.69 6.51
CA ILE A 328 7.48 -3.33 5.96
C ILE A 328 6.38 -2.55 6.71
N ARG A 329 5.47 -3.24 7.39
CA ARG A 329 4.41 -2.64 8.21
C ARG A 329 4.53 -3.17 9.64
N LEU A 330 4.62 -2.25 10.59
CA LEU A 330 4.73 -2.49 12.01
C LEU A 330 3.73 -1.57 12.71
N THR A 331 3.08 -2.05 13.77
CA THR A 331 2.16 -1.24 14.58
C THR A 331 3.01 -0.39 15.53
N MET A 332 3.25 0.87 15.16
CA MET A 332 4.10 1.77 15.93
C MET A 332 3.33 2.48 17.04
N ASN A 333 4.03 2.82 18.13
CA ASN A 333 3.55 3.77 19.13
C ASN A 333 3.47 5.21 18.55
N PRO A 334 2.80 6.17 19.22
CA PRO A 334 2.49 7.49 18.65
C PRO A 334 3.71 8.33 18.21
N ASP A 335 4.83 8.26 18.94
CA ASP A 335 6.09 8.94 18.63
C ASP A 335 6.95 8.19 17.58
N ARG A 336 6.58 6.94 17.27
CA ARG A 336 7.27 5.99 16.39
C ARG A 336 8.66 5.56 16.88
N THR A 337 8.88 5.45 18.19
CA THR A 337 10.12 4.92 18.78
C THR A 337 10.08 3.42 19.07
N ALA A 338 8.90 2.80 19.06
CA ALA A 338 8.69 1.40 19.38
C ALA A 338 7.57 0.75 18.56
N VAL A 339 7.47 -0.58 18.66
CA VAL A 339 6.49 -1.40 17.95
C VAL A 339 5.74 -2.35 18.89
N LEU A 340 4.45 -2.53 18.60
CA LEU A 340 3.58 -3.57 19.12
C LEU A 340 3.57 -4.75 18.12
N ILE A 341 3.71 -5.96 18.64
CA ILE A 341 3.83 -7.20 17.88
C ILE A 341 2.82 -8.21 18.45
N ASP A 342 1.97 -8.75 17.57
CA ASP A 342 1.18 -9.98 17.78
C ASP A 342 2.05 -11.17 17.36
N HIS A 343 2.26 -12.11 18.30
CA HIS A 343 2.96 -13.38 18.06
C HIS A 343 2.45 -14.47 19.03
N GLU A 344 2.08 -15.64 18.51
CA GLU A 344 1.62 -16.80 19.29
C GLU A 344 0.49 -16.51 20.30
N ASN A 345 -0.46 -15.64 19.92
CA ASN A 345 -1.57 -15.17 20.77
C ASN A 345 -1.12 -14.34 21.99
N ASP A 346 0.04 -13.69 21.91
CA ASP A 346 0.46 -12.67 22.88
C ASP A 346 0.93 -11.37 22.22
N LEU A 347 0.89 -10.31 23.01
CA LEU A 347 1.39 -9.00 22.67
C LEU A 347 2.80 -8.75 23.22
N TYR A 348 3.66 -8.17 22.38
CA TYR A 348 5.02 -7.78 22.73
C TYR A 348 5.28 -6.32 22.35
N TYR A 349 6.03 -5.62 23.20
CA TYR A 349 6.52 -4.27 22.94
C TYR A 349 8.04 -4.30 22.79
N CYS A 350 8.55 -3.69 21.73
CA CYS A 350 10.00 -3.50 21.56
C CYS A 350 10.35 -2.13 20.99
N THR A 351 11.34 -1.45 21.56
CA THR A 351 11.88 -0.21 21.00
C THR A 351 12.65 -0.50 19.72
N LEU A 352 12.62 0.43 18.76
CA LEU A 352 13.26 0.25 17.45
C LEU A 352 14.79 0.13 17.53
N ASP A 353 15.39 0.59 18.63
CA ASP A 353 16.81 0.46 18.96
C ASP A 353 17.15 -0.82 19.76
N GLY A 354 16.19 -1.71 19.95
CA GLY A 354 16.33 -3.00 20.65
C GLY A 354 16.56 -2.92 22.16
N LYS A 355 16.70 -1.73 22.76
CA LYS A 355 17.11 -1.58 24.17
C LYS A 355 16.03 -1.99 25.17
N THR A 356 14.76 -1.97 24.78
CA THR A 356 13.65 -2.44 25.60
C THR A 356 12.84 -3.43 24.79
N ALA A 357 12.68 -4.64 25.31
CA ALA A 357 11.80 -5.66 24.77
C ALA A 357 11.07 -6.31 25.94
N VAL A 358 9.74 -6.33 25.91
CA VAL A 358 8.90 -6.93 26.95
C VAL A 358 7.73 -7.69 26.32
N ARG A 359 7.36 -8.80 26.94
CA ARG A 359 6.08 -9.49 26.71
C ARG A 359 5.03 -8.78 27.56
N LEU A 360 3.92 -8.37 26.95
CA LEU A 360 2.85 -7.60 27.59
C LEU A 360 1.74 -8.51 28.12
N THR A 361 1.37 -9.55 27.38
CA THR A 361 0.34 -10.52 27.75
C THR A 361 0.91 -11.94 27.80
N SER A 362 0.24 -12.84 28.50
CA SER A 362 0.70 -14.23 28.69
C SER A 362 -0.47 -15.21 28.76
N THR A 363 -1.32 -15.21 27.72
CA THR A 363 -2.58 -15.98 27.68
C THR A 363 -2.66 -16.90 26.47
N PRO A 364 -3.37 -18.06 26.56
CA PRO A 364 -3.55 -18.94 25.40
C PRO A 364 -4.56 -18.38 24.38
N GLU A 365 -5.51 -17.54 24.83
CA GLU A 365 -6.49 -16.88 23.99
C GLU A 365 -5.93 -15.60 23.36
N ARG A 366 -6.28 -15.36 22.11
CA ARG A 366 -5.67 -14.32 21.26
C ARG A 366 -6.15 -12.92 21.61
N GLU A 367 -5.23 -11.97 21.68
CA GLU A 367 -5.59 -10.55 21.69
C GLU A 367 -5.89 -10.03 20.28
N GLU A 368 -7.04 -9.37 20.17
CA GLU A 368 -7.52 -8.75 18.94
C GLU A 368 -7.65 -7.24 19.09
N LEU A 369 -7.74 -6.55 17.94
CA LEU A 369 -8.08 -5.12 17.85
C LEU A 369 -7.12 -4.14 18.55
N CYS A 370 -5.92 -4.61 18.90
CA CYS A 370 -4.98 -3.94 19.79
C CYS A 370 -4.62 -2.51 19.34
N SER A 371 -4.60 -1.55 20.28
CA SER A 371 -4.13 -0.19 20.00
C SER A 371 -3.52 0.50 21.21
N PHE A 372 -2.42 1.22 20.95
CA PHE A 372 -1.81 2.16 21.89
C PHE A 372 -2.79 3.27 22.27
N ASP A 373 -2.65 3.78 23.49
CA ASP A 373 -3.22 5.05 23.90
C ASP A 373 -2.50 6.25 23.23
N PRO A 374 -3.07 7.46 23.27
CA PRO A 374 -2.46 8.67 22.69
C PRO A 374 -1.05 9.00 23.21
N ASN A 375 -0.71 8.60 24.44
CA ASN A 375 0.58 8.88 25.07
C ASN A 375 1.57 7.69 24.98
N GLY A 376 1.19 6.55 24.38
CA GLY A 376 2.06 5.38 24.21
C GLY A 376 2.51 4.71 25.52
N THR A 377 1.73 4.85 26.59
CA THR A 377 1.96 4.27 27.93
C THR A 377 1.24 2.93 28.11
N PHE A 378 0.11 2.75 27.42
CA PHE A 378 -0.77 1.60 27.54
C PHE A 378 -1.11 0.99 26.18
N VAL A 379 -1.47 -0.29 26.18
CA VAL A 379 -2.11 -0.95 25.04
C VAL A 379 -3.45 -1.50 25.50
N ALA A 380 -4.52 -1.22 24.76
CA ALA A 380 -5.83 -1.84 24.97
C ALA A 380 -6.12 -2.82 23.85
N PHE A 381 -6.82 -3.89 24.16
CA PHE A 381 -7.15 -4.99 23.24
C PHE A 381 -8.45 -5.67 23.66
N ALA A 382 -9.01 -6.47 22.74
CA ALA A 382 -10.10 -7.40 23.04
C ALA A 382 -9.53 -8.82 23.20
N ARG A 383 -10.04 -9.61 24.14
CA ARG A 383 -9.76 -11.06 24.28
C ARG A 383 -11.05 -11.73 24.75
N ASP A 384 -11.46 -12.81 24.09
CA ASP A 384 -12.76 -13.48 24.31
C ASP A 384 -13.98 -12.53 24.37
N LYS A 385 -13.97 -11.52 23.50
CA LYS A 385 -14.98 -10.45 23.42
C LYS A 385 -15.06 -9.52 24.65
N ASP A 386 -14.12 -9.58 25.59
CA ASP A 386 -13.95 -8.60 26.67
C ASP A 386 -12.79 -7.64 26.41
N LEU A 387 -12.88 -6.42 26.94
CA LEU A 387 -11.84 -5.39 26.84
C LEU A 387 -10.82 -5.49 27.96
N TYR A 388 -9.55 -5.32 27.60
CA TYR A 388 -8.41 -5.33 28.50
C TYR A 388 -7.50 -4.14 28.23
N VAL A 389 -6.68 -3.79 29.21
CA VAL A 389 -5.58 -2.84 29.09
C VAL A 389 -4.33 -3.38 29.79
N VAL A 390 -3.17 -3.19 29.17
CA VAL A 390 -1.86 -3.47 29.75
C VAL A 390 -1.02 -2.20 29.84
N ASP A 391 -0.43 -1.99 31.01
CA ASP A 391 0.60 -0.98 31.25
C ASP A 391 1.93 -1.48 30.70
N ILE A 392 2.55 -0.74 29.77
CA ILE A 392 3.79 -1.17 29.09
C ILE A 392 4.97 -1.18 30.06
N ALA A 393 5.01 -0.23 31.00
CA ALA A 393 6.14 -0.09 31.92
C ALA A 393 6.10 -1.15 33.03
N THR A 394 4.91 -1.45 33.56
CA THR A 394 4.74 -2.42 34.66
C THR A 394 4.30 -3.82 34.21
N GLN A 395 4.05 -4.03 32.90
CA GLN A 395 3.48 -5.26 32.33
C GLN A 395 2.20 -5.72 33.05
N THR A 396 1.46 -4.78 33.63
CA THR A 396 0.27 -5.09 34.43
C THR A 396 -0.97 -5.02 33.56
N GLU A 397 -1.49 -6.19 33.22
CA GLU A 397 -2.77 -6.36 32.55
C GLU A 397 -3.95 -6.15 33.52
N ARG A 398 -5.05 -5.60 33.02
CA ARG A 398 -6.31 -5.38 33.75
C ARG A 398 -7.49 -5.63 32.80
N ALA A 399 -8.45 -6.44 33.23
CA ALA A 399 -9.77 -6.50 32.61
C ALA A 399 -10.52 -5.17 32.82
N LEU A 400 -11.17 -4.68 31.78
CA LEU A 400 -12.02 -3.49 31.79
C LEU A 400 -13.51 -3.86 31.68
N THR A 401 -13.82 -4.99 31.04
CA THR A 401 -15.13 -5.66 31.07
C THR A 401 -14.94 -7.12 31.43
N THR A 402 -16.01 -7.79 31.87
CA THR A 402 -16.01 -9.21 32.30
C THR A 402 -17.33 -9.91 31.98
N ASP A 403 -18.08 -9.40 31.00
CA ASP A 403 -19.40 -9.89 30.57
C ASP A 403 -19.43 -10.27 29.09
N GLY A 404 -18.28 -10.27 28.42
CA GLY A 404 -18.11 -10.74 27.06
C GLY A 404 -18.18 -12.27 26.95
N GLY A 405 -18.54 -12.74 25.76
CA GLY A 405 -18.66 -14.16 25.45
C GLY A 405 -20.05 -14.54 24.94
N GLY A 406 -20.15 -15.71 24.29
CA GLY A 406 -21.39 -16.13 23.64
C GLY A 406 -21.86 -15.10 22.61
N LEU A 407 -23.01 -14.48 22.86
CA LEU A 407 -23.63 -13.44 22.03
C LEU A 407 -23.33 -12.00 22.48
N ILE A 408 -22.55 -11.80 23.54
CA ILE A 408 -22.15 -10.47 24.04
C ILE A 408 -20.73 -10.12 23.56
N SER A 409 -20.51 -8.90 23.06
CA SER A 409 -19.17 -8.38 22.78
C SER A 409 -18.94 -6.94 23.24
N ASN A 410 -17.77 -6.69 23.83
CA ASN A 410 -17.32 -5.39 24.33
C ASN A 410 -16.21 -4.82 23.43
N GLY A 411 -16.44 -3.65 22.82
CA GLY A 411 -15.48 -2.96 21.96
C GLY A 411 -15.12 -3.67 20.64
N GLN A 412 -15.84 -4.75 20.32
CA GLN A 412 -15.77 -5.52 19.08
C GLN A 412 -17.17 -5.56 18.45
N ALA A 413 -17.32 -5.03 17.24
CA ALA A 413 -18.58 -5.06 16.49
C ALA A 413 -19.06 -6.50 16.20
N ASP A 414 -20.38 -6.68 16.18
CA ASP A 414 -21.04 -7.85 15.61
C ASP A 414 -20.90 -7.89 14.06
N TRP A 415 -21.56 -8.85 13.40
CA TRP A 415 -21.52 -8.98 11.96
C TRP A 415 -22.09 -7.76 11.21
N VAL A 416 -23.28 -7.25 11.59
CA VAL A 416 -23.94 -6.17 10.84
C VAL A 416 -23.27 -4.83 11.08
N TYR A 417 -22.80 -4.55 12.30
CA TYR A 417 -22.01 -3.33 12.52
C TYR A 417 -20.62 -3.43 11.91
N TYR A 418 -20.00 -4.60 11.84
CA TYR A 418 -18.73 -4.78 11.13
C TYR A 418 -18.87 -4.44 9.65
N GLU A 419 -19.83 -5.05 8.95
CA GLU A 419 -19.96 -4.92 7.49
C GLU A 419 -20.56 -3.57 7.10
N GLU A 420 -21.75 -3.24 7.62
CA GLU A 420 -22.62 -2.18 7.08
C GLU A 420 -22.40 -0.82 7.75
N ILE A 421 -22.08 -0.77 9.05
CA ILE A 421 -21.95 0.49 9.80
C ILE A 421 -20.49 0.96 9.88
N TYR A 422 -19.55 0.10 10.27
CA TYR A 422 -18.14 0.46 10.47
C TYR A 422 -17.23 0.15 9.28
N GLY A 423 -17.78 -0.32 8.15
CA GLY A 423 -17.05 -0.47 6.89
C GLY A 423 -15.88 -1.43 6.98
N ARG A 424 -16.16 -2.64 7.49
CA ARG A 424 -15.22 -3.74 7.78
C ARG A 424 -14.16 -3.40 8.83
N ARG A 425 -14.54 -2.64 9.86
CA ARG A 425 -13.71 -2.34 11.04
C ARG A 425 -14.37 -2.91 12.28
N GLN A 426 -13.76 -3.92 12.89
CA GLN A 426 -14.30 -4.54 14.11
C GLN A 426 -14.16 -3.67 15.37
N LYS A 427 -13.21 -2.72 15.41
CA LYS A 427 -12.90 -1.97 16.63
C LYS A 427 -13.91 -0.87 16.93
N THR A 428 -14.63 -1.02 18.04
CA THR A 428 -15.68 -0.10 18.53
C THR A 428 -15.37 0.40 19.95
N TYR A 429 -14.08 0.68 20.19
CA TYR A 429 -13.59 1.37 21.38
C TYR A 429 -12.60 2.50 21.03
N TRP A 430 -12.60 3.54 21.85
CA TRP A 430 -11.87 4.79 21.65
C TRP A 430 -11.20 5.24 22.96
N TRP A 431 -9.90 5.49 22.90
CA TRP A 431 -9.14 6.10 23.98
C TRP A 431 -9.52 7.58 24.19
N SER A 432 -9.58 8.04 25.44
CA SER A 432 -9.64 9.46 25.74
C SER A 432 -8.33 10.16 25.36
N PRO A 433 -8.35 11.42 24.90
CA PRO A 433 -7.14 12.19 24.60
C PRO A 433 -6.13 12.25 25.76
N ASP A 434 -6.59 12.20 27.00
CA ASP A 434 -5.77 12.19 28.23
C ASP A 434 -5.33 10.78 28.70
N SER A 435 -5.64 9.72 27.95
CA SER A 435 -5.38 8.30 28.31
C SER A 435 -5.98 7.82 29.65
N SER A 436 -6.91 8.56 30.26
CA SER A 436 -7.54 8.21 31.55
C SER A 436 -8.72 7.22 31.44
N ALA A 437 -9.29 7.07 30.25
CA ALA A 437 -10.48 6.25 30.03
C ALA A 437 -10.58 5.70 28.60
N ILE A 438 -11.40 4.68 28.45
CA ILE A 438 -11.84 4.13 27.16
C ILE A 438 -13.36 4.27 27.08
N ALA A 439 -13.85 4.78 25.95
CA ALA A 439 -15.25 4.70 25.56
C ALA A 439 -15.41 3.47 24.67
N PHE A 440 -16.49 2.72 24.80
CA PHE A 440 -16.72 1.53 23.99
C PHE A 440 -18.21 1.23 23.83
N MET A 441 -18.53 0.50 22.76
CA MET A 441 -19.85 -0.10 22.56
C MET A 441 -19.88 -1.54 23.04
N GLN A 442 -21.01 -1.96 23.61
CA GLN A 442 -21.35 -3.37 23.78
C GLN A 442 -22.48 -3.75 22.82
N PHE A 443 -22.36 -4.94 22.24
CA PHE A 443 -23.34 -5.58 21.37
C PHE A 443 -23.89 -6.82 22.07
N ASP A 444 -25.19 -7.05 21.92
CA ASP A 444 -25.90 -8.26 22.34
C ASP A 444 -26.67 -8.80 21.14
N ASP A 445 -26.15 -9.90 20.57
CA ASP A 445 -26.74 -10.64 19.45
C ASP A 445 -27.89 -11.57 19.90
N GLY A 446 -28.28 -11.59 21.18
CA GLY A 446 -29.38 -12.39 21.72
C GLY A 446 -30.71 -12.32 20.94
N PRO A 447 -31.12 -11.16 20.39
CA PRO A 447 -32.31 -11.04 19.53
C PRO A 447 -32.12 -11.51 18.08
N VAL A 448 -30.88 -11.73 17.63
CA VAL A 448 -30.52 -11.90 16.21
C VAL A 448 -30.60 -13.36 15.78
N ASN A 449 -31.21 -13.62 14.63
CA ASN A 449 -31.29 -14.96 14.06
C ASN A 449 -29.92 -15.44 13.54
N GLU A 450 -29.61 -16.72 13.75
CA GLU A 450 -28.42 -17.35 13.16
C GLU A 450 -28.64 -17.67 11.66
N PHE A 451 -27.59 -17.45 10.87
CA PHE A 451 -27.49 -17.88 9.48
C PHE A 451 -26.41 -18.93 9.32
N ALA A 452 -26.75 -20.02 8.62
CA ALA A 452 -25.91 -21.20 8.47
C ALA A 452 -25.28 -21.29 7.07
N VAL A 453 -23.96 -21.44 7.02
CA VAL A 453 -23.17 -21.68 5.80
C VAL A 453 -22.52 -23.07 5.88
N ILE A 454 -22.50 -23.82 4.77
CA ILE A 454 -21.85 -25.14 4.73
C ILE A 454 -20.41 -24.98 4.24
N ASN A 455 -19.45 -25.27 5.13
CA ASN A 455 -18.05 -25.39 4.75
C ASN A 455 -17.82 -26.73 4.05
N ASN A 456 -17.51 -26.66 2.76
CA ASN A 456 -17.27 -27.79 1.87
C ASN A 456 -15.77 -28.07 1.62
N THR A 457 -14.85 -27.42 2.33
CA THR A 457 -13.40 -27.58 2.12
C THR A 457 -12.83 -28.80 2.85
N ASP A 458 -13.46 -29.20 3.96
CA ASP A 458 -13.09 -30.38 4.75
C ASP A 458 -13.78 -31.66 4.25
N LYS A 459 -13.14 -32.82 4.44
CA LYS A 459 -13.74 -34.15 4.16
C LYS A 459 -15.03 -34.42 4.95
N LYS A 460 -15.19 -33.76 6.10
CA LYS A 460 -16.43 -33.71 6.87
C LYS A 460 -16.95 -32.29 6.74
N GLN A 461 -18.09 -32.12 6.06
CA GLN A 461 -18.78 -30.84 6.00
C GLN A 461 -19.04 -30.32 7.42
N LYS A 462 -18.82 -29.04 7.63
CA LYS A 462 -19.15 -28.32 8.86
C LYS A 462 -20.22 -27.29 8.54
N VAL A 463 -21.10 -27.03 9.50
CA VAL A 463 -21.98 -25.86 9.46
C VAL A 463 -21.26 -24.76 10.23
N GLU A 464 -21.18 -23.57 9.61
CA GLU A 464 -20.70 -22.34 10.22
C GLU A 464 -21.94 -21.48 10.48
N GLU A 465 -22.22 -21.19 11.74
CA GLU A 465 -23.38 -20.41 12.19
C GLU A 465 -22.92 -19.00 12.58
N THR A 466 -23.69 -17.98 12.24
CA THR A 466 -23.34 -16.56 12.48
C THR A 466 -24.61 -15.74 12.70
N PRO A 467 -24.72 -14.95 13.78
CA PRO A 467 -25.81 -13.98 13.94
C PRO A 467 -25.86 -13.04 12.72
N TYR A 468 -27.00 -13.01 12.03
CA TYR A 468 -27.18 -12.26 10.78
C TYR A 468 -28.63 -11.75 10.68
N PRO A 469 -28.88 -10.45 10.92
CA PRO A 469 -30.22 -9.89 10.83
C PRO A 469 -30.61 -9.66 9.36
N ARG A 470 -31.61 -10.40 8.86
CA ARG A 470 -32.19 -10.11 7.53
C ARG A 470 -33.13 -8.91 7.61
N ALA A 471 -33.50 -8.36 6.46
CA ALA A 471 -34.43 -7.24 6.38
C ALA A 471 -35.75 -7.51 7.13
N GLY A 472 -35.99 -6.74 8.20
CA GLY A 472 -37.15 -6.86 9.09
C GLY A 472 -36.90 -7.66 10.38
N GLU A 473 -35.92 -8.56 10.40
CA GLU A 473 -35.54 -9.32 11.60
C GLU A 473 -34.85 -8.41 12.64
N PRO A 474 -34.87 -8.75 13.95
CA PRO A 474 -34.26 -7.93 14.99
C PRO A 474 -32.76 -7.71 14.75
N ASN A 475 -32.31 -6.48 14.99
CA ASN A 475 -30.89 -6.13 15.06
C ASN A 475 -30.33 -6.47 16.46
N PRO A 476 -29.00 -6.53 16.63
CA PRO A 476 -28.40 -6.61 17.96
C PRO A 476 -28.83 -5.42 18.83
N ASN A 477 -28.96 -5.67 20.13
CA ASN A 477 -29.07 -4.62 21.12
C ASN A 477 -27.70 -3.94 21.26
N VAL A 478 -27.66 -2.60 21.30
CA VAL A 478 -26.41 -1.85 21.42
C VAL A 478 -26.47 -0.81 22.52
N ARG A 479 -25.40 -0.73 23.32
CA ARG A 479 -25.22 0.30 24.35
C ARG A 479 -23.80 0.86 24.32
N ILE A 480 -23.62 2.08 24.83
CA ILE A 480 -22.32 2.75 24.90
C ILE A 480 -21.99 3.12 26.34
N GLY A 481 -20.72 2.95 26.73
CA GLY A 481 -20.24 3.26 28.08
C GLY A 481 -18.78 3.70 28.09
N THR A 482 -18.33 4.16 29.26
CA THR A 482 -16.93 4.47 29.54
C THR A 482 -16.38 3.64 30.70
N VAL A 483 -15.10 3.33 30.65
CA VAL A 483 -14.37 2.65 31.72
C VAL A 483 -13.01 3.32 31.93
N THR A 484 -12.59 3.45 33.18
CA THR A 484 -11.30 4.03 33.54
C THR A 484 -10.15 3.07 33.25
N THR A 485 -9.01 3.59 32.81
CA THR A 485 -7.85 2.76 32.42
C THR A 485 -7.14 2.10 33.61
N ALA A 486 -7.44 2.57 34.83
CA ALA A 486 -7.13 1.88 36.07
C ALA A 486 -8.03 0.64 36.38
N GLY A 487 -9.00 0.34 35.52
CA GLY A 487 -10.10 -0.59 35.80
C GLY A 487 -11.21 0.05 36.65
N GLY A 488 -12.22 -0.74 37.02
CA GLY A 488 -13.39 -0.31 37.80
C GLY A 488 -14.72 -0.56 37.07
N PRO A 489 -15.86 -0.17 37.68
CA PRO A 489 -17.17 -0.41 37.08
C PRO A 489 -17.38 0.46 35.83
N VAL A 490 -17.90 -0.18 34.76
CA VAL A 490 -18.34 0.49 33.54
C VAL A 490 -19.41 1.55 33.88
N ARG A 491 -19.33 2.68 33.20
CA ARG A 491 -20.23 3.81 33.30
C ARG A 491 -21.06 3.91 32.02
N TRP A 492 -22.21 3.27 32.04
CA TRP A 492 -23.15 3.27 30.92
C TRP A 492 -23.79 4.65 30.71
N VAL A 493 -24.10 4.97 29.46
CA VAL A 493 -24.91 6.12 29.08
C VAL A 493 -26.38 5.73 29.09
N GLU A 494 -27.23 6.56 29.68
CA GLU A 494 -28.68 6.36 29.67
C GLU A 494 -29.25 6.83 28.32
N LEU A 495 -30.00 5.93 27.66
CA LEU A 495 -30.54 6.08 26.31
C LEU A 495 -32.08 5.97 26.29
N ASP A 496 -32.72 6.11 27.45
CA ASP A 496 -34.16 5.89 27.71
C ASP A 496 -35.09 6.78 26.85
N ASN A 497 -34.55 7.84 26.23
CA ASN A 497 -35.24 8.66 25.24
C ASN A 497 -35.43 7.96 23.88
N TYR A 498 -34.77 6.82 23.66
CA TYR A 498 -34.84 5.98 22.47
C TYR A 498 -35.44 4.62 22.83
N LEU A 499 -36.39 4.12 22.04
CA LEU A 499 -37.00 2.81 22.25
C LEU A 499 -36.01 1.70 21.89
N GLU A 500 -35.76 0.78 22.82
CA GLU A 500 -34.87 -0.37 22.63
C GLU A 500 -35.19 -1.18 21.36
N GLY A 501 -34.17 -1.66 20.66
CA GLY A 501 -34.31 -2.38 19.38
C GLY A 501 -34.77 -1.53 18.17
N THR A 502 -34.94 -0.21 18.34
CA THR A 502 -35.39 0.70 17.26
C THR A 502 -34.37 1.76 16.83
N TYR A 503 -33.20 1.81 17.47
CA TYR A 503 -32.10 2.72 17.15
C TYR A 503 -30.80 1.99 16.83
N LEU A 504 -29.85 2.73 16.26
CA LEU A 504 -28.47 2.33 15.97
C LEU A 504 -27.50 3.35 16.59
N ILE A 505 -26.31 2.93 17.01
CA ILE A 505 -25.23 3.86 17.42
C ILE A 505 -24.17 3.86 16.33
N THR A 506 -24.25 4.78 15.37
CA THR A 506 -23.47 4.71 14.12
C THR A 506 -22.09 5.33 14.17
N GLY A 507 -21.69 5.88 15.31
CA GLY A 507 -20.33 6.39 15.53
C GLY A 507 -20.17 7.03 16.91
N ALA A 508 -18.96 7.04 17.44
CA ALA A 508 -18.64 7.67 18.71
C ALA A 508 -17.18 8.12 18.79
N GLY A 509 -16.87 8.87 19.85
CA GLY A 509 -15.52 9.30 20.18
C GLY A 509 -15.51 10.21 21.40
N TRP A 510 -14.39 10.89 21.62
CA TRP A 510 -14.20 11.78 22.76
C TRP A 510 -14.27 13.25 22.36
N MET A 511 -14.83 14.07 23.25
CA MET A 511 -14.63 15.52 23.20
C MET A 511 -13.15 15.82 23.55
N PRO A 512 -12.54 16.90 23.02
CA PRO A 512 -11.10 17.18 23.21
C PRO A 512 -10.66 17.29 24.68
N ASP A 513 -11.57 17.71 25.58
CA ASP A 513 -11.29 17.91 26.99
C ASP A 513 -11.26 16.62 27.84
N SER A 514 -11.51 15.45 27.22
CA SER A 514 -11.56 14.14 27.88
C SER A 514 -12.59 14.04 29.04
N LYS A 515 -13.59 14.93 29.12
CA LYS A 515 -14.65 14.89 30.14
C LYS A 515 -15.97 14.33 29.63
N LYS A 516 -16.20 14.42 28.32
CA LYS A 516 -17.39 13.91 27.64
C LYS A 516 -17.01 13.02 26.45
N ILE A 517 -17.90 12.08 26.13
CA ILE A 517 -17.93 11.40 24.83
C ILE A 517 -18.97 12.07 23.94
N PHE A 518 -18.78 12.00 22.63
CA PHE A 518 -19.83 12.22 21.64
C PHE A 518 -20.23 10.88 21.01
N PHE A 519 -21.46 10.77 20.57
CA PHE A 519 -21.95 9.62 19.80
C PHE A 519 -23.16 9.99 18.96
N PHE A 520 -23.35 9.25 17.87
CA PHE A 520 -24.47 9.42 16.96
C PHE A 520 -25.50 8.32 17.21
N VAL A 521 -26.77 8.70 17.32
CA VAL A 521 -27.90 7.76 17.38
C VAL A 521 -28.74 7.93 16.13
N GLN A 522 -29.03 6.83 15.43
CA GLN A 522 -29.85 6.82 14.22
C GLN A 522 -31.12 5.99 14.47
N ASP A 523 -32.23 6.26 13.80
CA ASP A 523 -33.31 5.28 13.75
C ASP A 523 -32.93 4.04 12.93
N ARG A 524 -33.57 2.92 13.22
CA ARG A 524 -33.47 1.69 12.43
C ARG A 524 -33.92 1.84 10.97
N THR A 525 -34.72 2.87 10.62
CA THR A 525 -35.04 3.17 9.20
C THR A 525 -34.09 4.17 8.54
N GLN A 526 -33.07 4.64 9.28
CA GLN A 526 -31.96 5.48 8.84
C GLN A 526 -32.38 6.85 8.28
N THR A 527 -33.54 7.37 8.69
CA THR A 527 -34.13 8.64 8.20
C THR A 527 -33.72 9.88 9.00
N TRP A 528 -33.28 9.71 10.25
CA TRP A 528 -32.76 10.78 11.11
C TRP A 528 -31.54 10.34 11.91
N LEU A 529 -30.71 11.31 12.30
CA LEU A 529 -29.47 11.08 13.03
C LEU A 529 -29.29 12.16 14.11
N ASP A 530 -29.21 11.76 15.36
CA ASP A 530 -29.00 12.63 16.51
C ASP A 530 -27.53 12.68 16.93
N PHE A 531 -26.98 13.89 17.02
CA PHE A 531 -25.70 14.11 17.68
C PHE A 531 -25.93 14.21 19.19
N ASN A 532 -25.32 13.32 19.96
CA ASN A 532 -25.45 13.26 21.42
C ASN A 532 -24.08 13.41 22.10
N THR A 533 -24.08 13.90 23.34
CA THR A 533 -22.91 13.83 24.24
C THR A 533 -23.29 13.24 25.59
N ALA A 534 -22.33 12.60 26.26
CA ALA A 534 -22.50 12.09 27.62
C ALA A 534 -21.25 12.32 28.46
N SER A 535 -21.39 12.39 29.78
CA SER A 535 -20.27 12.50 30.72
C SER A 535 -19.42 11.23 30.72
N LYS A 536 -18.10 11.34 30.93
CA LYS A 536 -17.23 10.17 31.18
C LYS A 536 -17.54 9.39 32.45
N ARG A 537 -18.50 9.88 33.24
CA ARG A 537 -19.05 9.22 34.44
C ARG A 537 -20.35 8.45 34.15
N GLY A 538 -20.82 8.40 32.89
CA GLY A 538 -22.09 7.79 32.50
C GLY A 538 -23.30 8.66 32.81
N GLY A 539 -24.47 8.04 32.82
CA GLY A 539 -25.77 8.67 33.07
C GLY A 539 -26.38 9.35 31.85
N GLN A 540 -27.38 10.21 32.10
CA GLN A 540 -28.19 10.89 31.08
C GLN A 540 -27.36 11.53 29.96
N SER A 541 -27.68 11.11 28.73
CA SER A 541 -27.20 11.72 27.49
C SER A 541 -27.83 13.11 27.25
N THR A 542 -27.06 14.02 26.66
CA THR A 542 -27.51 15.33 26.17
C THR A 542 -27.59 15.27 24.65
N HIS A 543 -28.81 15.39 24.11
CA HIS A 543 -29.04 15.65 22.69
C HIS A 543 -28.55 17.06 22.33
N LEU A 544 -27.82 17.20 21.22
CA LEU A 544 -27.37 18.49 20.70
C LEU A 544 -28.24 18.96 19.53
N PHE A 545 -28.36 18.14 18.49
CA PHE A 545 -29.18 18.42 17.31
C PHE A 545 -29.51 17.14 16.53
N ARG A 546 -30.47 17.25 15.60
CA ARG A 546 -30.91 16.19 14.70
C ARG A 546 -30.65 16.55 13.24
N GLU A 547 -30.02 15.67 12.49
CA GLU A 547 -29.99 15.67 11.02
C GLU A 547 -31.20 14.90 10.46
N THR A 548 -31.68 15.33 9.29
CA THR A 548 -32.72 14.66 8.49
C THR A 548 -32.39 14.79 7.01
N THR A 549 -32.88 13.85 6.20
CA THR A 549 -32.76 13.82 4.73
C THR A 549 -34.08 13.35 4.11
N GLU A 550 -34.20 13.37 2.78
CA GLU A 550 -35.43 12.98 2.08
C GLU A 550 -35.63 11.45 1.96
N ALA A 551 -34.59 10.65 2.27
CA ALA A 551 -34.63 9.20 2.09
C ALA A 551 -33.86 8.42 3.19
N TRP A 552 -32.54 8.59 3.27
CA TRP A 552 -31.70 8.02 4.33
C TRP A 552 -30.48 8.89 4.61
N ILE A 553 -29.82 8.67 5.75
CA ILE A 553 -28.59 9.32 6.18
C ILE A 553 -27.46 8.28 6.18
N ASP A 554 -26.41 8.54 5.37
CA ASP A 554 -25.18 7.76 5.40
C ASP A 554 -24.47 7.87 6.77
N VAL A 555 -23.67 6.85 7.13
CA VAL A 555 -22.91 6.82 8.38
C VAL A 555 -22.02 8.09 8.51
N PRO A 556 -22.12 8.83 9.62
CA PRO A 556 -21.45 10.12 9.77
C PRO A 556 -19.92 9.98 9.91
N ASP A 557 -19.20 10.90 9.28
CA ASP A 557 -17.78 11.09 9.58
C ASP A 557 -17.60 11.64 11.01
N SER A 558 -16.46 11.34 11.65
CA SER A 558 -16.11 11.94 12.94
C SER A 558 -16.02 13.47 12.85
N PRO A 559 -16.56 14.23 13.81
CA PRO A 559 -16.43 15.68 13.86
C PRO A 559 -14.96 16.08 14.03
N ASN A 560 -14.56 17.18 13.39
CA ASN A 560 -13.25 17.79 13.55
C ASN A 560 -13.38 19.00 14.49
N PHE A 561 -12.94 18.85 15.73
CA PHE A 561 -13.00 19.90 16.75
C PHE A 561 -11.90 20.94 16.59
N LEU A 562 -12.25 22.20 16.83
CA LEU A 562 -11.34 23.34 16.90
C LEU A 562 -11.03 23.68 18.39
N PRO A 563 -9.98 24.48 18.69
CA PRO A 563 -9.59 24.76 20.08
C PRO A 563 -10.62 25.54 20.93
N ASP A 564 -11.56 26.26 20.32
CA ASP A 564 -12.68 26.91 21.04
C ASP A 564 -13.82 25.93 21.41
N GLY A 565 -13.70 24.66 21.00
CA GLY A 565 -14.72 23.62 21.18
C GLY A 565 -15.79 23.58 20.09
N SER A 566 -15.79 24.53 19.15
CA SER A 566 -16.60 24.44 17.93
C SER A 566 -16.09 23.30 17.03
N PHE A 567 -16.90 22.82 16.09
CA PHE A 567 -16.51 21.68 15.25
C PHE A 567 -17.08 21.72 13.84
N LEU A 568 -16.31 21.10 12.94
CA LEU A 568 -16.67 20.89 11.55
C LEU A 568 -17.26 19.49 11.38
N LEU A 569 -18.43 19.39 10.75
CA LEU A 569 -19.12 18.12 10.48
C LEU A 569 -19.62 18.08 9.03
N PHE A 570 -19.55 16.90 8.39
CA PHE A 570 -20.15 16.69 7.08
C PHE A 570 -21.64 16.33 7.21
N SER A 571 -22.47 16.89 6.32
CA SER A 571 -23.89 16.54 6.20
C SER A 571 -24.34 16.57 4.74
N GLU A 572 -25.33 15.74 4.42
CA GLU A 572 -25.94 15.61 3.09
C GLU A 572 -27.35 16.22 3.02
N ARG A 573 -27.77 17.02 4.03
CA ARG A 573 -29.13 17.60 4.14
C ARG A 573 -29.63 18.39 2.91
N THR A 574 -28.73 18.80 2.03
CA THR A 574 -29.05 19.53 0.79
C THR A 574 -29.13 18.62 -0.44
N GLY A 575 -29.07 17.30 -0.26
CA GLY A 575 -28.82 16.32 -1.32
C GLY A 575 -27.34 16.21 -1.72
N TRP A 576 -26.45 17.03 -1.15
CA TRP A 576 -25.03 17.08 -1.49
C TRP A 576 -24.18 17.12 -0.22
N LYS A 577 -23.10 16.33 -0.18
CA LYS A 577 -22.20 16.25 0.98
C LYS A 577 -21.39 17.53 1.11
N HIS A 578 -21.64 18.27 2.18
CA HIS A 578 -20.96 19.52 2.50
C HIS A 578 -20.52 19.58 3.95
N LEU A 579 -19.49 20.39 4.20
CA LEU A 579 -18.98 20.69 5.53
C LEU A 579 -19.69 21.91 6.14
N TYR A 580 -20.09 21.77 7.40
CA TYR A 580 -20.80 22.77 8.21
C TYR A 580 -20.02 23.04 9.49
N LEU A 581 -20.06 24.28 9.99
CA LEU A 581 -19.47 24.68 11.26
C LEU A 581 -20.57 24.80 12.32
N TYR A 582 -20.38 24.10 13.43
CA TYR A 582 -21.20 24.14 14.64
C TYR A 582 -20.43 24.76 15.79
N ASP A 583 -21.11 25.39 16.73
CA ASP A 583 -20.49 25.76 18.00
C ASP A 583 -20.37 24.57 18.97
N LYS A 584 -19.76 24.83 20.14
CA LYS A 584 -19.51 23.83 21.19
C LYS A 584 -20.77 23.23 21.82
N ASP A 585 -21.92 23.89 21.69
CA ASP A 585 -23.19 23.48 22.30
C ASP A 585 -24.11 22.79 21.28
N GLY A 586 -23.74 22.79 19.99
CA GLY A 586 -24.45 22.09 18.92
C GLY A 586 -25.25 23.00 17.98
N GLU A 587 -25.16 24.33 18.15
CA GLU A 587 -25.85 25.27 17.26
C GLU A 587 -25.11 25.41 15.93
N LEU A 588 -25.85 25.31 14.83
CA LEU A 588 -25.29 25.48 13.48
C LEU A 588 -24.94 26.95 13.24
N ARG A 589 -23.64 27.26 13.06
CA ARG A 589 -23.19 28.60 12.65
C ARG A 589 -23.48 28.85 11.18
N HIS A 590 -22.89 28.04 10.29
CA HIS A 590 -23.04 28.18 8.83
C HIS A 590 -22.52 26.97 8.04
N ALA A 591 -22.93 26.88 6.77
CA ALA A 591 -22.33 25.98 5.79
C ALA A 591 -20.99 26.56 5.28
N VAL A 592 -19.89 25.81 5.42
CA VAL A 592 -18.56 26.21 4.95
C VAL A 592 -18.42 25.96 3.44
N THR A 593 -19.15 24.98 2.92
CA THR A 593 -19.20 24.63 1.49
C THR A 593 -20.63 24.46 1.01
N LYS A 594 -20.88 24.69 -0.28
CA LYS A 594 -22.20 24.53 -0.92
C LYS A 594 -22.11 24.38 -2.44
N GLY A 595 -23.14 23.82 -3.05
CA GLY A 595 -23.36 23.72 -4.50
C GLY A 595 -23.68 22.29 -4.95
N GLU A 596 -23.82 22.09 -6.26
CA GLU A 596 -24.13 20.78 -6.84
C GLU A 596 -22.86 19.93 -7.01
N TRP A 597 -22.19 19.62 -5.89
CA TRP A 597 -20.98 18.78 -5.87
C TRP A 597 -20.68 18.30 -4.44
N ASN A 598 -20.12 17.09 -4.30
CA ASN A 598 -19.74 16.56 -2.99
C ASN A 598 -18.34 17.03 -2.56
N ALA A 599 -18.26 17.65 -1.39
CA ALA A 599 -17.05 17.71 -0.57
C ALA A 599 -16.90 16.37 0.16
N ARG A 600 -15.76 15.68 -0.05
CA ARG A 600 -15.60 14.27 0.31
C ARG A 600 -14.84 14.06 1.62
N GLN A 601 -13.76 14.83 1.84
CA GLN A 601 -12.87 14.65 2.99
C GLN A 601 -12.25 16.00 3.38
N LEU A 602 -12.11 16.22 4.69
CA LEU A 602 -11.32 17.30 5.28
C LEU A 602 -9.88 16.81 5.40
N GLU A 603 -8.96 17.49 4.71
CA GLU A 603 -7.55 17.10 4.62
C GLU A 603 -6.69 17.82 5.66
N HIS A 604 -7.00 19.09 5.95
CA HIS A 604 -6.28 19.93 6.92
C HIS A 604 -7.11 21.16 7.31
N VAL A 605 -6.94 21.62 8.55
CA VAL A 605 -7.41 22.92 9.04
C VAL A 605 -6.18 23.75 9.40
N ASP A 606 -6.12 24.95 8.84
CA ASP A 606 -5.07 25.94 9.02
C ASP A 606 -5.70 27.11 9.78
N GLU A 607 -5.57 27.06 11.10
CA GLU A 607 -6.26 27.97 12.01
C GLU A 607 -5.69 29.40 11.93
N GLU A 608 -4.37 29.52 11.74
CA GLU A 608 -3.64 30.80 11.62
C GLU A 608 -4.18 31.65 10.46
N ASP A 609 -4.31 31.06 9.26
CA ASP A 609 -4.92 31.71 8.10
C ASP A 609 -6.45 31.52 8.04
N SER A 610 -7.06 30.82 9.00
CA SER A 610 -8.48 30.42 9.06
C SER A 610 -8.97 29.77 7.75
N LEU A 611 -8.14 28.89 7.19
CA LEU A 611 -8.37 28.15 5.96
C LEU A 611 -8.65 26.67 6.27
N ILE A 612 -9.49 26.04 5.44
CA ILE A 612 -9.63 24.59 5.40
C ILE A 612 -9.25 24.06 4.02
N TYR A 613 -8.69 22.86 3.99
CA TYR A 613 -8.30 22.14 2.80
C TYR A 613 -9.15 20.87 2.69
N ILE A 614 -9.82 20.70 1.56
CA ILE A 614 -10.79 19.61 1.35
C ILE A 614 -10.57 18.96 -0.01
N THR A 615 -10.81 17.66 -0.11
CA THR A 615 -11.00 17.01 -1.42
C THR A 615 -12.47 16.95 -1.79
N GLY A 616 -12.77 17.06 -3.09
CA GLY A 616 -14.16 17.07 -3.58
C GLY A 616 -14.28 16.99 -5.10
N THR A 617 -15.52 17.14 -5.58
CA THR A 617 -15.92 16.87 -6.98
C THR A 617 -16.36 18.10 -7.78
N ARG A 618 -16.15 19.32 -7.26
CA ARG A 618 -16.66 20.57 -7.85
C ARG A 618 -16.35 20.78 -9.34
N ASP A 619 -15.16 20.39 -9.77
CA ASP A 619 -14.70 20.50 -11.16
C ASP A 619 -15.00 19.25 -12.02
N SER A 620 -15.43 18.14 -11.41
CA SER A 620 -15.77 16.87 -12.07
C SER A 620 -16.35 15.85 -11.08
N HIS A 621 -17.56 15.32 -11.34
CA HIS A 621 -18.16 14.27 -10.50
C HIS A 621 -17.33 12.97 -10.49
N ILE A 622 -16.67 12.67 -11.62
CA ILE A 622 -15.87 11.46 -11.85
C ILE A 622 -14.39 11.57 -11.41
N ALA A 623 -14.00 12.66 -10.72
CA ALA A 623 -12.62 12.88 -10.29
C ALA A 623 -12.48 13.74 -9.01
N GLY A 624 -11.72 13.23 -8.02
CA GLY A 624 -11.34 13.99 -6.82
C GLY A 624 -10.31 15.08 -7.11
N ASN A 625 -10.46 16.23 -6.45
CA ASN A 625 -9.57 17.40 -6.57
C ASN A 625 -9.37 18.08 -5.22
N LEU A 626 -8.18 18.64 -4.95
CA LEU A 626 -7.91 19.47 -3.77
C LEU A 626 -8.42 20.91 -3.93
N TYR A 627 -9.10 21.41 -2.91
CA TYR A 627 -9.56 22.79 -2.78
C TYR A 627 -9.11 23.40 -1.44
N ARG A 628 -9.06 24.73 -1.40
CA ARG A 628 -9.07 25.51 -0.16
C ARG A 628 -10.24 26.48 -0.11
N VAL A 629 -10.74 26.77 1.09
CA VAL A 629 -11.76 27.78 1.38
C VAL A 629 -11.51 28.36 2.77
N LYS A 630 -12.04 29.55 3.09
CA LYS A 630 -12.04 30.07 4.46
C LYS A 630 -13.00 29.22 5.31
N ILE A 631 -12.75 29.15 6.61
CA ILE A 631 -13.63 28.44 7.56
C ILE A 631 -15.02 29.10 7.68
N ASP A 632 -15.12 30.40 7.41
CA ASP A 632 -16.37 31.16 7.25
C ASP A 632 -17.01 30.99 5.85
N GLY A 633 -16.51 30.05 5.06
CA GLY A 633 -16.96 29.76 3.70
C GLY A 633 -16.50 30.76 2.64
N GLY A 634 -17.31 30.95 1.59
CA GLY A 634 -17.00 31.87 0.50
C GLY A 634 -16.27 31.23 -0.69
N LYS A 635 -15.26 31.92 -1.24
CA LYS A 635 -14.66 31.55 -2.55
C LYS A 635 -13.72 30.35 -2.45
N ILE A 636 -14.26 29.18 -2.80
CA ILE A 636 -13.50 27.94 -2.97
C ILE A 636 -12.51 28.05 -4.14
N LYS A 637 -11.24 27.77 -3.88
CA LYS A 637 -10.12 27.78 -4.86
C LYS A 637 -9.53 26.37 -5.01
N ARG A 638 -9.53 25.83 -6.23
CA ARG A 638 -8.83 24.57 -6.57
C ARG A 638 -7.30 24.76 -6.55
N LEU A 639 -6.58 23.76 -6.04
CA LEU A 639 -5.12 23.73 -5.95
C LEU A 639 -4.46 22.72 -6.91
N THR A 640 -5.18 21.65 -7.22
CA THR A 640 -4.86 20.70 -8.29
C THR A 640 -5.03 21.34 -9.68
N LYS A 641 -4.33 20.83 -10.70
CA LYS A 641 -4.22 21.50 -12.03
C LYS A 641 -4.52 20.62 -13.23
N ALA A 642 -4.22 19.33 -13.17
CA ALA A 642 -4.43 18.43 -14.30
C ALA A 642 -5.89 17.94 -14.31
N PRO A 643 -6.48 17.60 -15.47
CA PRO A 643 -7.69 16.81 -15.50
C PRO A 643 -7.37 15.36 -15.09
N GLY A 644 -8.25 14.75 -14.30
CA GLY A 644 -8.05 13.41 -13.73
C GLY A 644 -8.26 13.38 -12.21
N ASP A 645 -8.24 12.18 -11.65
CA ASP A 645 -8.42 11.92 -10.23
C ASP A 645 -7.13 12.18 -9.44
N HIS A 646 -7.25 12.98 -8.38
CA HIS A 646 -6.19 13.34 -7.46
C HIS A 646 -6.44 12.73 -6.08
N ARG A 647 -5.46 11.99 -5.54
CA ARG A 647 -5.47 11.52 -4.15
C ARG A 647 -4.39 12.25 -3.36
N ILE A 648 -4.82 12.93 -2.30
CA ILE A 648 -4.05 13.93 -1.57
C ILE A 648 -3.54 13.35 -0.24
N ASN A 649 -2.43 13.91 0.25
CA ASN A 649 -1.92 13.69 1.60
C ASN A 649 -1.14 14.94 2.04
N ILE A 650 -1.74 15.76 2.90
CA ILE A 650 -1.17 17.03 3.38
C ILE A 650 -0.22 16.77 4.57
N SER A 651 0.88 17.55 4.68
CA SER A 651 1.76 17.47 5.85
C SER A 651 1.06 18.00 7.11
N PRO A 652 1.32 17.47 8.32
CA PRO A 652 0.66 17.92 9.55
C PRO A 652 0.78 19.43 9.84
N ASN A 653 1.86 20.04 9.37
CA ASN A 653 2.14 21.48 9.48
C ASN A 653 1.56 22.33 8.32
N GLY A 654 0.70 21.76 7.48
CA GLY A 654 0.03 22.45 6.36
C GLY A 654 0.90 22.89 5.18
N ARG A 655 2.24 22.82 5.25
CA ARG A 655 3.14 23.44 4.26
C ARG A 655 3.20 22.72 2.92
N TYR A 656 2.98 21.41 2.88
CA TYR A 656 3.09 20.60 1.67
C TYR A 656 1.88 19.69 1.47
N PHE A 657 1.67 19.26 0.22
CA PHE A 657 0.83 18.11 -0.07
C PHE A 657 1.47 17.19 -1.11
N ILE A 658 1.29 15.89 -0.90
CA ILE A 658 1.60 14.85 -1.87
C ILE A 658 0.35 14.60 -2.69
N ASP A 659 0.50 14.66 -4.01
CA ASP A 659 -0.56 14.38 -4.99
C ASP A 659 -0.20 13.10 -5.75
N THR A 660 -1.05 12.08 -5.61
CA THR A 660 -1.04 10.89 -6.46
C THR A 660 -2.13 11.05 -7.52
N TRP A 661 -1.75 11.63 -8.65
CA TRP A 661 -2.65 11.94 -9.77
C TRP A 661 -2.61 10.85 -10.84
N SER A 662 -3.76 10.55 -11.44
CA SER A 662 -3.88 9.77 -12.68
C SER A 662 -5.08 10.24 -13.50
N ASN A 663 -5.11 9.92 -14.78
CA ASN A 663 -6.31 10.06 -15.60
C ASN A 663 -6.50 8.79 -16.45
N ASP A 664 -7.59 8.73 -17.23
CA ASP A 664 -7.91 7.61 -18.13
C ASP A 664 -6.78 7.18 -19.06
N SER A 665 -5.92 8.13 -19.46
CA SER A 665 -4.91 8.01 -20.51
C SER A 665 -3.46 7.98 -19.99
N ALA A 666 -3.22 8.32 -18.72
CA ALA A 666 -1.89 8.41 -18.12
C ALA A 666 -1.77 7.66 -16.78
N PRO A 667 -0.71 6.84 -16.60
CA PRO A 667 -0.47 6.12 -15.36
C PRO A 667 -0.20 7.06 -14.18
N ALA A 668 -0.49 6.56 -12.97
CA ALA A 668 -0.43 7.36 -11.75
C ALA A 668 0.98 7.90 -11.48
N LYS A 669 1.10 9.21 -11.27
CA LYS A 669 2.34 9.90 -10.91
C LYS A 669 2.23 10.48 -9.50
N VAL A 670 3.34 10.50 -8.77
CA VAL A 670 3.39 11.02 -7.41
C VAL A 670 4.25 12.29 -7.40
N THR A 671 3.71 13.41 -6.92
CA THR A 671 4.39 14.70 -6.91
C THR A 671 4.16 15.43 -5.59
N LEU A 672 5.23 16.03 -5.06
CA LEU A 672 5.16 16.94 -3.92
C LEU A 672 4.93 18.37 -4.41
N TYR A 673 3.95 19.02 -3.83
CA TYR A 673 3.64 20.43 -4.00
C TYR A 673 3.76 21.16 -2.66
N GLY A 674 4.13 22.43 -2.70
CA GLY A 674 3.85 23.34 -1.59
C GLY A 674 2.35 23.68 -1.58
N ILE A 675 1.80 24.03 -0.42
CA ILE A 675 0.36 24.29 -0.25
C ILE A 675 -0.19 25.41 -1.14
N ASN A 676 0.68 26.29 -1.62
CA ASN A 676 0.39 27.30 -2.66
C ASN A 676 0.17 26.74 -4.09
N GLY A 677 0.33 25.43 -4.32
CA GLY A 677 0.17 24.76 -5.61
C GLY A 677 1.42 24.82 -6.52
N LYS A 678 2.60 25.17 -5.98
CA LYS A 678 3.89 25.12 -6.68
C LYS A 678 4.49 23.72 -6.57
N LYS A 679 4.86 23.10 -7.71
CA LYS A 679 5.57 21.81 -7.71
C LYS A 679 6.95 21.99 -7.07
N ILE A 680 7.25 21.18 -6.06
CA ILE A 680 8.55 21.15 -5.37
C ILE A 680 9.43 20.01 -5.90
N ARG A 681 8.87 18.80 -6.01
CA ARG A 681 9.63 17.57 -6.30
C ARG A 681 8.75 16.52 -6.98
N THR A 682 9.26 15.88 -8.02
CA THR A 682 8.67 14.61 -8.50
C THR A 682 9.01 13.51 -7.50
N LEU A 683 8.04 12.82 -6.91
CA LEU A 683 8.32 11.67 -6.02
C LEU A 683 8.32 10.35 -6.79
N ASP A 684 7.52 10.26 -7.86
CA ASP A 684 7.52 9.11 -8.76
C ASP A 684 6.94 9.45 -10.15
N THR A 685 7.67 9.12 -11.21
CA THR A 685 7.21 9.18 -12.61
C THR A 685 6.40 7.97 -13.06
N ASN A 686 6.53 6.83 -12.36
CA ASN A 686 5.86 5.55 -12.63
C ASN A 686 5.76 5.20 -14.14
N PRO A 687 6.89 4.96 -14.82
CA PRO A 687 6.90 4.60 -16.22
C PRO A 687 6.24 3.22 -16.43
N VAL A 688 5.39 3.12 -17.45
CA VAL A 688 4.68 1.89 -17.83
C VAL A 688 5.05 1.53 -19.28
N TYR A 689 6.31 1.10 -19.48
CA TYR A 689 6.88 0.89 -20.82
C TYR A 689 6.26 -0.28 -21.59
N ASN A 690 5.90 -1.36 -20.88
CA ASN A 690 5.19 -2.51 -21.44
C ASN A 690 3.91 -2.11 -22.19
N ARG A 691 3.20 -1.04 -21.80
CA ARG A 691 2.02 -0.51 -22.50
C ARG A 691 2.28 -0.05 -23.95
N GLN A 692 3.54 0.04 -24.38
CA GLN A 692 3.94 0.32 -25.77
C GLN A 692 4.03 -0.95 -26.64
N GLU A 693 4.07 -2.14 -26.04
CA GLU A 693 4.19 -3.42 -26.76
C GLU A 693 2.82 -4.03 -27.12
N TYR A 694 1.73 -3.53 -26.54
CA TYR A 694 0.39 -4.11 -26.64
C TYR A 694 -0.59 -3.20 -27.40
N ARG A 695 -1.54 -3.82 -28.11
CA ARG A 695 -2.62 -3.12 -28.82
C ARG A 695 -3.72 -2.67 -27.86
N PHE A 696 -3.75 -1.38 -27.55
CA PHE A 696 -4.86 -0.77 -26.80
C PHE A 696 -5.91 -0.26 -27.79
N GLY A 697 -7.18 -0.56 -27.50
CA GLY A 697 -8.33 -0.01 -28.20
C GLY A 697 -8.61 1.45 -27.85
N THR A 698 -9.58 2.06 -28.54
CA THR A 698 -10.00 3.44 -28.26
C THR A 698 -10.99 3.46 -27.10
N TYR A 699 -10.59 4.03 -25.97
CA TYR A 699 -11.45 4.30 -24.82
C TYR A 699 -11.96 5.74 -24.88
N GLU A 700 -13.26 5.93 -24.74
CA GLU A 700 -13.94 7.23 -24.76
C GLU A 700 -14.79 7.35 -23.49
N GLN A 701 -14.66 8.46 -22.77
CA GLN A 701 -15.59 8.87 -21.69
C GLN A 701 -16.43 10.05 -22.18
N PHE A 702 -17.73 10.03 -21.90
CA PHE A 702 -18.68 11.04 -22.34
C PHE A 702 -19.91 11.03 -21.43
N GLN A 703 -20.75 12.05 -21.59
CA GLN A 703 -22.07 12.11 -20.96
C GLN A 703 -23.15 11.75 -22.00
N ILE A 704 -24.16 11.01 -21.56
CA ILE A 704 -25.41 10.81 -22.31
C ILE A 704 -26.43 11.77 -21.69
N GLU A 705 -27.02 12.62 -22.52
CA GLU A 705 -28.15 13.46 -22.11
C GLU A 705 -29.43 12.62 -22.22
N MET A 706 -30.03 12.33 -21.06
CA MET A 706 -31.26 11.58 -20.95
C MET A 706 -32.46 12.48 -21.30
N THR A 707 -33.59 11.88 -21.66
CA THR A 707 -34.86 12.54 -22.04
C THR A 707 -35.45 13.45 -20.96
N ASP A 708 -35.07 13.27 -19.69
CA ASP A 708 -35.43 14.14 -18.57
C ASP A 708 -34.37 15.24 -18.26
N GLY A 709 -33.32 15.34 -19.09
CA GLY A 709 -32.21 16.29 -18.93
C GLY A 709 -31.11 15.83 -17.98
N PHE A 710 -31.19 14.64 -17.37
CA PHE A 710 -30.09 14.11 -16.58
C PHE A 710 -28.87 13.82 -17.45
N LEU A 711 -27.66 14.18 -16.98
CA LEU A 711 -26.41 13.85 -17.67
C LEU A 711 -25.82 12.57 -17.07
N LEU A 712 -25.97 11.45 -17.76
CA LEU A 712 -25.47 10.14 -17.35
C LEU A 712 -23.99 9.99 -17.70
N GLU A 713 -23.14 9.62 -16.74
CA GLU A 713 -21.71 9.37 -17.00
C GLU A 713 -21.53 7.99 -17.66
N ALA A 714 -20.86 7.95 -18.81
CA ALA A 714 -20.68 6.73 -19.59
C ALA A 714 -19.25 6.58 -20.13
N SER A 715 -18.91 5.36 -20.55
CA SER A 715 -17.72 5.11 -21.35
C SER A 715 -17.89 3.95 -22.32
N LEU A 716 -17.27 4.08 -23.49
CA LEU A 716 -17.26 3.09 -24.56
C LEU A 716 -15.80 2.74 -24.89
N LEU A 717 -15.50 1.45 -24.90
CA LEU A 717 -14.23 0.91 -25.38
C LEU A 717 -14.42 0.12 -26.67
N LYS A 718 -13.72 0.55 -27.72
CA LYS A 718 -13.72 -0.08 -29.04
C LYS A 718 -12.51 -1.02 -29.19
N PRO A 719 -12.62 -2.12 -29.97
CA PRO A 719 -11.47 -2.97 -30.33
C PRO A 719 -10.31 -2.18 -30.95
N ALA A 720 -9.08 -2.69 -30.85
CA ALA A 720 -7.91 -2.02 -31.42
C ALA A 720 -7.90 -1.98 -32.96
N ASP A 721 -8.65 -2.88 -33.61
CA ASP A 721 -8.87 -2.98 -35.05
C ASP A 721 -10.29 -2.52 -35.46
N PHE A 722 -10.91 -1.65 -34.64
CA PHE A 722 -12.29 -1.18 -34.84
C PHE A 722 -12.53 -0.62 -36.25
N ASN A 723 -13.58 -1.13 -36.90
CA ASN A 723 -14.03 -0.72 -38.22
C ASN A 723 -15.50 -0.33 -38.17
N ARG A 724 -15.79 0.96 -38.33
CA ARG A 724 -17.15 1.54 -38.27
C ARG A 724 -18.18 0.92 -39.24
N ASN A 725 -17.74 0.16 -40.24
CA ASN A 725 -18.59 -0.51 -41.23
C ASN A 725 -18.93 -1.96 -40.83
N LYS A 726 -18.44 -2.45 -39.67
CA LYS A 726 -18.82 -3.74 -39.07
C LYS A 726 -19.78 -3.52 -37.91
N LYS A 727 -20.70 -4.46 -37.72
CA LYS A 727 -21.55 -4.59 -36.53
C LYS A 727 -20.81 -5.40 -35.45
N TYR A 728 -20.79 -4.90 -34.22
CA TYR A 728 -20.10 -5.49 -33.07
C TYR A 728 -21.08 -5.80 -31.94
N PRO A 729 -21.02 -7.00 -31.32
CA PRO A 729 -21.75 -7.28 -30.08
C PRO A 729 -21.27 -6.36 -28.96
N VAL A 730 -22.14 -6.10 -27.99
CA VAL A 730 -21.87 -5.23 -26.83
C VAL A 730 -21.75 -6.08 -25.58
N TRP A 731 -20.73 -5.80 -24.77
CA TRP A 731 -20.65 -6.26 -23.38
C TRP A 731 -20.88 -5.07 -22.45
N PHE A 732 -22.08 -4.98 -21.89
CA PHE A 732 -22.45 -3.98 -20.92
C PHE A 732 -21.97 -4.39 -19.52
N MET A 733 -21.36 -3.45 -18.79
CA MET A 733 -20.95 -3.68 -17.40
C MET A 733 -21.43 -2.54 -16.51
N THR A 734 -22.11 -2.88 -15.42
CA THR A 734 -22.50 -1.91 -14.39
C THR A 734 -22.34 -2.47 -12.98
N TYR A 735 -22.28 -1.58 -12.00
CA TYR A 735 -22.51 -1.94 -10.60
C TYR A 735 -23.91 -1.50 -10.15
N GLY A 736 -24.36 -0.30 -10.55
CA GLY A 736 -25.72 0.20 -10.32
C GLY A 736 -26.12 0.55 -8.88
N GLY A 737 -25.34 0.12 -7.89
CA GLY A 737 -25.62 0.36 -6.47
C GLY A 737 -25.69 1.86 -6.11
N PRO A 738 -26.63 2.29 -5.25
CA PRO A 738 -26.69 3.65 -4.75
C PRO A 738 -25.33 4.16 -4.27
N GLY A 739 -25.03 5.43 -4.57
CA GLY A 739 -23.79 6.10 -4.14
C GLY A 739 -22.47 5.54 -4.71
N SER A 740 -22.51 4.56 -5.62
CA SER A 740 -21.34 3.72 -5.97
C SER A 740 -20.84 3.89 -7.42
N PRO A 741 -20.25 5.04 -7.81
CA PRO A 741 -19.83 5.32 -9.18
C PRO A 741 -18.60 4.51 -9.62
N THR A 742 -18.72 3.89 -10.80
CA THR A 742 -17.70 3.10 -11.49
C THR A 742 -16.97 3.87 -12.58
N ILE A 743 -17.61 4.85 -13.21
CA ILE A 743 -16.99 5.76 -14.18
C ILE A 743 -16.13 6.77 -13.42
N ARG A 744 -14.81 6.63 -13.56
CA ARG A 744 -13.82 7.51 -12.92
C ARG A 744 -12.75 7.91 -13.91
N ASN A 745 -12.31 9.17 -13.85
CA ASN A 745 -11.19 9.65 -14.67
C ASN A 745 -9.85 9.30 -14.01
N THR A 746 -9.55 8.00 -14.00
CA THR A 746 -8.33 7.41 -13.43
C THR A 746 -7.76 6.34 -14.37
N TRP A 747 -6.50 5.98 -14.18
CA TRP A 747 -5.79 5.03 -15.04
C TRP A 747 -6.36 3.61 -14.98
N SER A 748 -6.86 3.16 -13.83
CA SER A 748 -7.41 1.80 -13.62
C SER A 748 -6.54 0.66 -14.20
N GLY A 749 -5.21 0.79 -14.11
CA GLY A 749 -4.28 -0.19 -14.70
C GLY A 749 -4.39 -0.29 -16.22
N GLY A 750 -4.67 0.83 -16.90
CA GLY A 750 -4.91 0.90 -18.33
C GLY A 750 -6.20 0.20 -18.77
N ARG A 751 -7.14 -0.11 -17.86
CA ARG A 751 -8.38 -0.88 -18.14
C ARG A 751 -8.12 -2.19 -18.89
N ALA A 752 -7.02 -2.86 -18.58
CA ALA A 752 -6.54 -4.00 -19.36
C ALA A 752 -7.54 -5.20 -19.42
N ARG A 753 -8.40 -5.36 -18.40
CA ARG A 753 -9.53 -6.33 -18.44
C ARG A 753 -10.58 -5.97 -19.48
N ASP A 754 -10.94 -4.69 -19.59
CA ASP A 754 -11.90 -4.22 -20.57
C ASP A 754 -11.30 -4.35 -21.98
N HIS A 755 -9.99 -4.08 -22.15
CA HIS A 755 -9.29 -4.33 -23.42
C HIS A 755 -9.20 -5.81 -23.80
N MET A 756 -9.06 -6.71 -22.84
CA MET A 756 -9.13 -8.16 -23.08
C MET A 756 -10.48 -8.55 -23.68
N LEU A 757 -11.59 -8.06 -23.12
CA LEU A 757 -12.94 -8.27 -23.67
C LEU A 757 -13.10 -7.62 -25.05
N ALA A 758 -12.62 -6.38 -25.23
CA ALA A 758 -12.70 -5.70 -26.53
C ALA A 758 -11.91 -6.44 -27.63
N GLN A 759 -10.79 -7.09 -27.29
CA GLN A 759 -10.04 -7.91 -28.25
C GLN A 759 -10.70 -9.25 -28.60
N MET A 760 -11.75 -9.67 -27.88
CA MET A 760 -12.64 -10.76 -28.30
C MET A 760 -13.66 -10.32 -29.38
N GLY A 761 -13.52 -9.10 -29.91
CA GLY A 761 -14.38 -8.56 -30.98
C GLY A 761 -15.67 -7.92 -30.47
N MET A 762 -15.65 -7.38 -29.25
CA MET A 762 -16.81 -6.77 -28.59
C MET A 762 -16.60 -5.27 -28.36
N LEU A 763 -17.68 -4.51 -28.30
CA LEU A 763 -17.68 -3.18 -27.66
C LEU A 763 -17.87 -3.37 -26.16
N VAL A 764 -17.03 -2.78 -25.32
CA VAL A 764 -17.28 -2.77 -23.86
C VAL A 764 -17.90 -1.44 -23.49
N PHE A 765 -19.13 -1.47 -22.97
CA PHE A 765 -19.89 -0.28 -22.59
C PHE A 765 -20.15 -0.27 -21.09
N ARG A 766 -20.06 0.92 -20.48
CA ARG A 766 -20.32 1.15 -19.05
C ARG A 766 -21.08 2.45 -18.89
N CYS A 767 -22.07 2.47 -18.00
CA CYS A 767 -22.65 3.70 -17.47
C CYS A 767 -23.01 3.51 -15.99
N ASP A 768 -22.95 4.60 -15.24
CA ASP A 768 -23.44 4.65 -13.86
C ASP A 768 -24.88 5.21 -13.89
N PRO A 769 -25.94 4.42 -13.63
CA PRO A 769 -27.31 4.93 -13.49
C PRO A 769 -27.37 6.04 -12.43
N ARG A 770 -28.40 6.90 -12.44
CA ARG A 770 -28.41 8.11 -11.60
C ARG A 770 -28.18 7.82 -10.12
N SER A 771 -28.75 6.72 -9.61
CA SER A 771 -28.52 6.22 -8.24
C SER A 771 -27.03 6.04 -7.90
N ALA A 772 -26.23 5.57 -8.86
CA ALA A 772 -24.81 5.28 -8.74
C ALA A 772 -23.90 6.44 -9.20
N SER A 773 -24.44 7.46 -9.88
CA SER A 773 -23.68 8.50 -10.61
C SER A 773 -22.67 9.33 -9.80
N GLY A 774 -22.73 9.29 -8.47
CA GLY A 774 -21.90 10.13 -7.58
C GLY A 774 -22.28 11.61 -7.58
N LYS A 775 -23.44 11.97 -8.17
CA LYS A 775 -23.97 13.34 -8.27
C LYS A 775 -24.85 13.69 -7.06
N GLY A 776 -24.29 13.56 -5.87
CA GLY A 776 -24.98 13.83 -4.61
C GLY A 776 -25.83 12.66 -4.11
N ALA A 777 -26.20 12.74 -2.84
CA ALA A 777 -27.13 11.83 -2.18
C ALA A 777 -28.53 11.92 -2.81
N CYS A 778 -28.97 13.11 -3.25
CA CYS A 778 -30.26 13.26 -3.95
C CYS A 778 -30.36 12.43 -5.24
N SER A 779 -29.25 12.22 -5.94
CA SER A 779 -29.21 11.32 -7.10
C SER A 779 -29.27 9.85 -6.68
N ALA A 780 -28.68 9.48 -5.53
CA ALA A 780 -28.80 8.14 -4.94
C ALA A 780 -30.22 7.84 -4.44
N TRP A 781 -30.87 8.82 -3.81
CA TRP A 781 -32.22 8.73 -3.23
C TRP A 781 -33.30 8.37 -4.24
N THR A 782 -33.06 8.51 -5.55
CA THR A 782 -34.01 8.06 -6.59
C THR A 782 -34.28 6.55 -6.54
N ALA A 783 -33.40 5.75 -5.93
CA ALA A 783 -33.62 4.31 -5.73
C ALA A 783 -34.36 3.97 -4.41
N TYR A 784 -34.67 4.96 -3.57
CA TYR A 784 -35.30 4.75 -2.26
C TYR A 784 -36.64 4.02 -2.38
N LYS A 785 -36.77 2.88 -1.69
CA LYS A 785 -37.92 1.96 -1.74
C LYS A 785 -38.24 1.38 -3.13
N GLN A 786 -37.34 1.51 -4.12
CA GLN A 786 -37.53 1.02 -5.49
C GLN A 786 -36.23 0.55 -6.17
N LEU A 787 -35.34 -0.11 -5.42
CA LEU A 787 -34.07 -0.65 -5.91
C LEU A 787 -34.24 -1.45 -7.21
N GLY A 788 -33.44 -1.12 -8.23
CA GLY A 788 -33.47 -1.72 -9.56
C GLY A 788 -34.42 -1.06 -10.56
N VAL A 789 -35.48 -0.37 -10.11
CA VAL A 789 -36.52 0.18 -11.00
C VAL A 789 -35.98 1.38 -11.79
N GLN A 790 -35.45 2.39 -11.09
CA GLN A 790 -34.94 3.60 -11.73
C GLN A 790 -33.61 3.32 -12.46
N GLU A 791 -32.81 2.41 -11.92
CA GLU A 791 -31.55 1.98 -12.51
C GLU A 791 -31.79 1.27 -13.85
N LEU A 792 -32.77 0.37 -13.92
CA LEU A 792 -33.13 -0.29 -15.18
C LEU A 792 -33.70 0.69 -16.20
N LYS A 793 -34.44 1.73 -15.78
CA LYS A 793 -34.89 2.80 -16.69
C LYS A 793 -33.70 3.52 -17.33
N ASP A 794 -32.73 3.96 -16.51
CA ASP A 794 -31.54 4.66 -17.02
C ASP A 794 -30.67 3.75 -17.91
N ILE A 795 -30.56 2.45 -17.56
CA ILE A 795 -29.84 1.47 -18.38
C ILE A 795 -30.52 1.26 -19.73
N LYS A 796 -31.87 1.18 -19.78
CA LYS A 796 -32.61 1.00 -21.04
C LYS A 796 -32.31 2.13 -22.02
N GLU A 797 -32.45 3.36 -21.56
CA GLU A 797 -32.23 4.57 -22.34
C GLU A 797 -30.75 4.77 -22.75
N ALA A 798 -29.80 4.39 -21.89
CA ALA A 798 -28.37 4.37 -22.23
C ALA A 798 -28.02 3.34 -23.33
N ILE A 799 -28.72 2.21 -23.37
CA ILE A 799 -28.59 1.19 -24.43
C ILE A 799 -29.29 1.64 -25.71
N GLU A 800 -30.46 2.28 -25.65
CA GLU A 800 -31.11 2.90 -26.81
C GLU A 800 -30.19 3.93 -27.49
N TRP A 801 -29.58 4.83 -26.71
CA TRP A 801 -28.56 5.76 -27.21
C TRP A 801 -27.36 5.04 -27.86
N LEU A 802 -26.98 3.86 -27.36
CA LEU A 802 -25.88 3.09 -27.95
C LEU A 802 -26.30 2.43 -29.27
N ASN A 803 -27.53 1.94 -29.38
CA ASN A 803 -28.07 1.26 -30.56
C ASN A 803 -28.18 2.19 -31.79
N ASP A 804 -28.35 3.50 -31.58
CA ASP A 804 -28.24 4.53 -32.65
C ASP A 804 -26.89 4.52 -33.40
N LYS A 805 -25.85 3.88 -32.86
CA LYS A 805 -24.54 3.85 -33.50
C LYS A 805 -24.51 2.74 -34.57
N PRO A 806 -24.17 3.05 -35.85
CA PRO A 806 -24.35 2.11 -36.97
C PRO A 806 -23.49 0.83 -36.90
N TYR A 807 -22.52 0.81 -35.98
CA TYR A 807 -21.60 -0.30 -35.73
C TYR A 807 -21.98 -1.16 -34.51
N VAL A 808 -23.07 -0.85 -33.80
CA VAL A 808 -23.58 -1.65 -32.67
C VAL A 808 -24.53 -2.72 -33.17
N ASP A 809 -24.33 -3.96 -32.74
CA ASP A 809 -25.20 -5.11 -33.00
C ASP A 809 -26.19 -5.25 -31.83
N ASP A 810 -27.41 -4.77 -32.06
CA ASP A 810 -28.50 -4.62 -31.11
C ASP A 810 -29.14 -5.97 -30.72
N ASP A 811 -29.05 -6.99 -31.58
CA ASP A 811 -29.44 -8.37 -31.27
C ASP A 811 -28.45 -9.08 -30.31
N ARG A 812 -27.27 -8.50 -30.05
CA ARG A 812 -26.15 -9.17 -29.36
C ARG A 812 -25.54 -8.32 -28.25
N ILE A 813 -26.38 -7.89 -27.32
CA ILE A 813 -26.00 -7.18 -26.09
C ILE A 813 -25.97 -8.16 -24.91
N GLY A 814 -24.80 -8.41 -24.32
CA GLY A 814 -24.63 -9.14 -23.07
C GLY A 814 -24.39 -8.20 -21.88
N MET A 815 -24.69 -8.65 -20.66
CA MET A 815 -24.51 -7.86 -19.43
C MET A 815 -23.71 -8.59 -18.35
N SER A 816 -22.95 -7.86 -17.54
CA SER A 816 -22.43 -8.42 -16.27
C SER A 816 -22.26 -7.39 -15.15
N GLY A 817 -22.32 -7.89 -13.92
CA GLY A 817 -21.98 -7.17 -12.71
C GLY A 817 -21.51 -8.13 -11.61
N HIS A 818 -21.43 -7.63 -10.37
CA HIS A 818 -21.10 -8.43 -9.18
C HIS A 818 -21.68 -7.75 -7.95
N SER A 819 -22.11 -8.50 -6.93
CA SER A 819 -22.87 -7.99 -5.77
C SER A 819 -24.12 -7.23 -6.25
N TYR A 820 -24.29 -5.93 -5.96
CA TYR A 820 -25.41 -5.15 -6.49
C TYR A 820 -25.46 -5.16 -8.03
N GLY A 821 -24.32 -5.22 -8.71
CA GLY A 821 -24.28 -5.38 -10.16
C GLY A 821 -24.79 -6.75 -10.64
N GLY A 822 -24.67 -7.78 -9.81
CA GLY A 822 -25.25 -9.10 -10.05
C GLY A 822 -26.76 -9.09 -9.88
N PHE A 823 -27.26 -8.47 -8.80
CA PHE A 823 -28.68 -8.14 -8.63
C PHE A 823 -29.22 -7.38 -9.85
N MET A 824 -28.55 -6.31 -10.29
CA MET A 824 -28.96 -5.54 -11.48
C MET A 824 -28.94 -6.36 -12.77
N THR A 825 -27.99 -7.29 -12.93
CA THR A 825 -27.93 -8.17 -14.10
C THR A 825 -29.12 -9.14 -14.11
N ALA A 826 -29.40 -9.80 -12.98
CA ALA A 826 -30.55 -10.69 -12.85
C ALA A 826 -31.89 -9.94 -12.97
N TYR A 827 -31.99 -8.73 -12.41
CA TYR A 827 -33.16 -7.87 -12.50
C TYR A 827 -33.41 -7.41 -13.95
N ALA A 828 -32.38 -6.95 -14.65
CA ALA A 828 -32.48 -6.54 -16.05
C ALA A 828 -32.91 -7.70 -16.98
N LEU A 829 -32.35 -8.90 -16.78
CA LEU A 829 -32.71 -10.12 -17.54
C LEU A 829 -34.15 -10.61 -17.28
N THR A 830 -34.78 -10.18 -16.19
CA THR A 830 -36.16 -10.58 -15.82
C THR A 830 -37.20 -9.48 -16.04
N HIS A 831 -36.77 -8.23 -16.25
CA HIS A 831 -37.64 -7.05 -16.40
C HIS A 831 -37.36 -6.25 -17.70
N SER A 832 -36.64 -6.85 -18.65
CA SER A 832 -36.40 -6.32 -20.00
C SER A 832 -36.07 -7.42 -21.01
N GLU A 833 -36.26 -7.12 -22.29
CA GLU A 833 -35.86 -7.98 -23.42
C GLU A 833 -34.55 -7.49 -24.07
N LEU A 834 -33.82 -6.56 -23.44
CA LEU A 834 -32.65 -5.88 -24.03
C LEU A 834 -31.39 -6.74 -24.14
N PHE A 835 -31.28 -7.79 -23.33
CA PHE A 835 -30.03 -8.52 -23.12
C PHE A 835 -30.15 -9.97 -23.59
N ALA A 836 -29.30 -10.38 -24.52
CA ALA A 836 -29.21 -11.75 -25.03
C ALA A 836 -28.69 -12.74 -23.99
N GLY A 837 -28.13 -12.26 -22.87
CA GLY A 837 -27.70 -13.04 -21.72
C GLY A 837 -26.84 -12.22 -20.75
N GLY A 838 -26.52 -12.78 -19.59
CA GLY A 838 -25.64 -12.10 -18.64
C GLY A 838 -25.05 -12.97 -17.54
N ILE A 839 -24.13 -12.37 -16.78
CA ILE A 839 -23.39 -12.98 -15.68
C ILE A 839 -23.57 -12.12 -14.42
N ALA A 840 -24.15 -12.73 -13.38
CA ALA A 840 -24.49 -12.08 -12.10
C ALA A 840 -23.60 -12.59 -10.95
#